data_AF-F3LDX3-F1
#
_entry.id   AF-F3LDX3-F1
#
_cell.length_a   1.000
_cell.length_b   1.000
_cell.length_c   1.000
_cell.angle_alpha   90.00
_cell.angle_beta   90.00
_cell.angle_gamma   90.00
#
_symmetry.space_group_name_H-M   'P 1'
#
loop_
_entity.id
_entity.type
_entity.pdbx_description
1 polymer ?
#
loop_
_entity_poly.entity_id
_entity_poly.type
_entity_poly.pdbx_seq_one_letter_code
_entity_poly.pdbx_strand_id
1 'polypeptide(L)'
;MSLLSLSPMRSVLSFILIVVAVLLSWVSIQYFFSEPSIFPSKKGFVIPFLWCLLFLYTINKNYLYSTLSAYSLFLLMLYADIINFGEVFVAVQLSYFLLSVLLLYSLIFLNQYVVPVFSKLYTTIGVFCFVVLCALPLFYIIYSISFGVAITEDIIYAILQTNSDESVEFLIDYISPLWILCVLALFFLHYILLNKQKKSKRLSVEISLQLFLGITFLTLLYAGKDNLRLYSFTENTIKSYWYELAEFTKVQERLKSNEIVFQAEKAIAPETYVVVIGESLNKDHMGIYDYHRQTTPMLSELLDDKELLLFNNAYSSHTHTMPVLSLSLTEANQQNRKNYYDSLSIINILNKADVDTYWITNQVLRGSWDNLVSVLAHQADYLIPLNNAIGHTTKTQNFDGAVIDEMKAVLDRPAEKNRVIFVHLMGNHSSYCSRYPEEYEKYTGALTASEFGRLHLDNSLHQNMNCYDNSVLYGDYVAGSIIDLLIDVNGVAGLLYFSDHADDVVRKVGHNATNFTYDMTRIPLFLWLSDQYKNRYQDKLENIINNQDRLFSNDDIYDTLIGLFDIDTDRYQAVNDLSSAQYFLAENDAYTLHGKVPYAASGNVSHHQAVNIKRLLTDQGQTRILPHRVNSIGKLRDVQASGFSGLELDAIYGLGNKDTFIVSHDKSDNSDLTFEAFLSLSSVSSLKKIWLDLKNMNADNYQAILARLNTLDDAFTLKDRLILETSETSDFMSAFHQSGWHTSYYLPTTSMSTMLTDNNVEQMKKIAESIAAQRDRQRLAAVSFDKVLYPFVKKYLEPLLPVTTVYHTWDLTIKLYDKDFKDKLNAAMYYEDERIKTILLPYHSHFTL
;
A
#
# COMPACT_ATOMS: atom_id res chain seq x y z
N MET A 1 52.69 -49.51 -3.91
CA MET A 1 51.95 -50.31 -2.90
C MET A 1 51.77 -49.39 -1.70
N SER A 2 50.60 -48.90 -1.31
CA SER A 2 49.30 -49.55 -1.17
C SER A 2 48.18 -48.92 -2.02
N LEU A 3 47.34 -49.79 -2.54
CA LEU A 3 46.05 -49.48 -3.15
C LEU A 3 45.09 -48.97 -2.06
N LEU A 4 44.59 -47.74 -2.20
CA LEU A 4 43.26 -47.41 -1.67
C LEU A 4 42.24 -47.88 -2.70
N SER A 5 42.03 -49.20 -2.77
CA SER A 5 40.78 -49.76 -3.28
C SER A 5 39.70 -49.36 -2.29
N LEU A 6 38.91 -48.36 -2.65
CA LEU A 6 37.59 -48.19 -2.04
C LEU A 6 36.86 -49.53 -2.26
N SER A 7 36.37 -50.14 -1.17
CA SER A 7 35.59 -51.37 -1.30
C SER A 7 34.42 -51.14 -2.27
N PRO A 8 34.02 -52.14 -3.07
CA PRO A 8 32.86 -52.02 -3.97
C PRO A 8 31.59 -51.54 -3.25
N MET A 9 31.47 -51.83 -1.95
CA MET A 9 30.39 -51.34 -1.10
C MET A 9 30.43 -49.82 -0.87
N ARG A 10 31.60 -49.20 -0.71
CA ARG A 10 31.73 -47.74 -0.51
C ARG A 10 31.44 -46.95 -1.79
N SER A 11 31.80 -47.47 -2.96
CA SER A 11 31.49 -46.83 -4.25
C SER A 11 30.00 -46.94 -4.59
N VAL A 12 29.37 -48.08 -4.31
CA VAL A 12 27.90 -48.26 -4.47
C VAL A 12 27.12 -47.37 -3.50
N LEU A 13 27.54 -47.29 -2.23
CA LEU A 13 26.88 -46.40 -1.25
C LEU A 13 27.01 -44.92 -1.64
N SER A 14 28.18 -44.49 -2.12
CA SER A 14 28.39 -43.12 -2.60
C SER A 14 27.53 -42.82 -3.84
N PHE A 15 27.39 -43.79 -4.75
CA PHE A 15 26.49 -43.69 -5.91
C PHE A 15 25.03 -43.49 -5.49
N ILE A 16 24.53 -44.33 -4.57
CA ILE A 16 23.15 -44.24 -4.06
C ILE A 16 22.93 -42.88 -3.39
N LEU A 17 23.86 -42.41 -2.55
CA LEU A 17 23.75 -41.12 -1.88
C LEU A 17 23.73 -39.94 -2.85
N ILE A 18 24.56 -39.96 -3.91
CA ILE A 18 24.56 -38.91 -4.94
C ILE A 18 23.23 -38.90 -5.70
N VAL A 19 22.76 -40.07 -6.14
CA VAL A 19 21.50 -40.18 -6.89
C VAL A 19 20.32 -39.73 -6.03
N VAL A 20 20.28 -40.14 -4.77
CA VAL A 20 19.26 -39.72 -3.81
C VAL A 20 19.34 -38.21 -3.57
N ALA A 21 20.53 -37.63 -3.36
CA ALA A 21 20.67 -36.19 -3.11
C ALA A 21 20.24 -35.34 -4.32
N VAL A 22 20.63 -35.73 -5.54
CA VAL A 22 20.26 -35.01 -6.77
C VAL A 22 18.75 -35.14 -7.04
N LEU A 23 18.17 -36.32 -6.86
CA LEU A 23 16.73 -36.51 -7.04
C LEU A 23 15.91 -35.82 -5.93
N LEU A 24 16.36 -35.85 -4.67
CA LEU A 24 15.67 -35.17 -3.58
C LEU A 24 15.72 -33.65 -3.76
N SER A 25 16.88 -33.07 -4.08
CA SER A 25 16.97 -31.62 -4.32
C SER A 25 16.15 -31.18 -5.54
N TRP A 26 16.10 -32.00 -6.60
CA TRP A 26 15.22 -31.78 -7.74
C TRP A 26 13.73 -31.82 -7.37
N VAL A 27 13.31 -32.87 -6.66
CA VAL A 27 11.92 -33.05 -6.24
C VAL A 27 11.51 -31.95 -5.28
N SER A 28 12.36 -31.56 -4.32
CA SER A 28 12.06 -30.47 -3.39
C SER A 28 11.83 -29.15 -4.10
N ILE A 29 12.65 -28.79 -5.09
CA ILE A 29 12.47 -27.55 -5.85
C ILE A 29 11.16 -27.55 -6.64
N GLN A 30 10.73 -28.70 -7.16
CA GLN A 30 9.49 -28.82 -7.95
C GLN A 30 8.24 -28.93 -7.05
N TYR A 31 8.28 -29.74 -5.99
CA TYR A 31 7.13 -30.10 -5.16
C TYR A 31 6.61 -28.96 -4.29
N PHE A 32 7.50 -28.07 -3.82
CA PHE A 32 7.07 -26.98 -2.93
C PHE A 32 6.37 -25.82 -3.68
N PHE A 33 6.41 -25.78 -5.02
CA PHE A 33 6.05 -24.56 -5.77
C PHE A 33 5.29 -24.78 -7.09
N SER A 34 4.99 -26.02 -7.50
CA SER A 34 4.03 -26.29 -8.59
C SER A 34 2.70 -26.83 -8.05
N GLU A 35 1.58 -26.55 -8.73
CA GLU A 35 0.32 -27.22 -8.40
C GLU A 35 0.51 -28.75 -8.46
N PRO A 36 -0.13 -29.54 -7.56
CA PRO A 36 0.07 -30.98 -7.44
C PRO A 36 -0.18 -31.82 -8.70
N SER A 37 -0.72 -31.22 -9.76
CA SER A 37 -1.13 -31.86 -11.01
C SER A 37 0.00 -32.02 -12.03
N ILE A 38 1.17 -31.43 -11.81
CA ILE A 38 2.26 -31.40 -12.81
C ILE A 38 3.55 -31.96 -12.22
N PHE A 39 3.59 -33.29 -12.08
CA PHE A 39 4.87 -33.96 -12.32
C PHE A 39 5.28 -33.59 -13.75
N PRO A 40 6.52 -33.14 -14.01
CA PRO A 40 6.92 -32.92 -15.38
C PRO A 40 6.67 -34.22 -16.14
N SER A 41 6.16 -34.11 -17.37
CA SER A 41 6.08 -35.22 -18.33
C SER A 41 7.31 -36.13 -18.19
N LYS A 42 7.23 -37.42 -18.53
CA LYS A 42 8.33 -38.43 -18.41
C LYS A 42 9.75 -37.97 -18.86
N LYS A 43 9.86 -36.83 -19.53
CA LYS A 43 11.07 -36.05 -19.89
C LYS A 43 11.75 -35.29 -18.73
N GLY A 44 11.11 -35.08 -17.56
CA GLY A 44 11.66 -34.27 -16.44
C GLY A 44 12.84 -34.88 -15.67
N PHE A 45 13.16 -36.16 -15.90
CA PHE A 45 14.27 -36.84 -15.23
C PHE A 45 15.61 -36.71 -15.96
N VAL A 46 15.63 -36.16 -17.19
CA VAL A 46 16.86 -36.10 -18.00
C VAL A 46 17.92 -35.22 -17.34
N ILE A 47 17.58 -34.03 -16.86
CA ILE A 47 18.55 -33.11 -16.25
C ILE A 47 19.11 -33.64 -14.92
N PRO A 48 18.29 -34.14 -13.97
CA PRO A 48 18.80 -34.83 -12.78
C PRO A 48 19.69 -36.01 -13.12
N PHE A 49 19.31 -36.81 -14.12
CA PHE A 49 20.10 -37.95 -14.57
C PHE A 49 21.47 -37.52 -15.12
N LEU A 50 21.53 -36.45 -15.92
CA LEU A 50 22.78 -35.88 -16.42
C LEU A 50 23.67 -35.38 -15.28
N TRP A 51 23.10 -34.72 -14.27
CA TRP A 51 23.85 -34.31 -13.06
C TRP A 51 24.40 -35.51 -12.30
N CYS A 52 23.61 -36.57 -12.11
CA CYS A 52 24.10 -37.82 -11.50
C CYS A 52 25.30 -38.38 -12.27
N LEU A 53 25.24 -38.44 -13.59
CA LEU A 53 26.36 -38.89 -14.42
C LEU A 53 27.60 -38.00 -14.27
N LEU A 54 27.42 -36.67 -14.25
CA LEU A 54 28.51 -35.72 -14.04
C LEU A 54 29.16 -35.86 -12.67
N PHE A 55 28.38 -36.02 -11.59
CA PHE A 55 28.91 -36.27 -10.25
C PHE A 55 29.73 -37.55 -10.19
N LEU A 56 29.22 -38.64 -10.77
CA LEU A 56 29.93 -39.93 -10.81
C LEU A 56 31.21 -39.88 -11.65
N TYR A 57 31.18 -39.13 -12.75
CA TYR A 57 32.36 -38.94 -13.58
C TYR A 57 33.43 -38.12 -12.84
N THR A 58 33.05 -36.98 -12.27
CA THR A 58 33.99 -36.02 -11.66
C THR A 58 34.52 -36.46 -10.30
N ILE A 59 33.74 -37.17 -9.47
CA ILE A 59 34.19 -37.67 -8.16
C ILE A 59 35.38 -38.63 -8.31
N ASN A 60 35.32 -39.53 -9.30
CA ASN A 60 36.39 -40.48 -9.61
C ASN A 60 37.67 -39.79 -10.13
N LYS A 61 37.55 -38.53 -10.58
CA LYS A 61 38.64 -37.69 -11.07
C LYS A 61 39.14 -36.68 -10.03
N ASN A 62 38.64 -36.75 -8.80
CA ASN A 62 38.88 -35.86 -7.67
C ASN A 62 38.25 -34.46 -7.77
N TYR A 63 37.26 -34.21 -8.63
CA TYR A 63 36.67 -32.87 -8.87
C TYR A 63 35.34 -32.60 -8.15
N LEU A 64 35.07 -33.30 -7.06
CA LEU A 64 33.80 -33.22 -6.33
C LEU A 64 33.40 -31.78 -5.94
N TYR A 65 34.33 -30.98 -5.41
CA TYR A 65 33.99 -29.65 -4.90
C TYR A 65 33.72 -28.63 -6.01
N SER A 66 34.43 -28.75 -7.14
CA SER A 66 34.10 -27.99 -8.36
C SER A 66 32.70 -28.36 -8.87
N THR A 67 32.35 -29.66 -8.86
CA THR A 67 31.02 -30.13 -9.27
C THR A 67 29.93 -29.65 -8.32
N LEU A 68 30.16 -29.65 -7.01
CA LEU A 68 29.23 -29.08 -6.04
C LEU A 68 29.00 -27.60 -6.30
N SER A 69 30.06 -26.82 -6.58
CA SER A 69 29.93 -25.39 -6.87
C SER A 69 29.07 -25.13 -8.11
N ALA A 70 29.32 -25.87 -9.19
CA ALA A 70 28.52 -25.78 -10.42
C ALA A 70 27.07 -26.23 -10.20
N TYR A 71 26.85 -27.29 -9.43
CA TYR A 71 25.51 -27.77 -9.13
C TYR A 71 24.73 -26.79 -8.25
N SER A 72 25.37 -26.15 -7.27
CA SER A 72 24.76 -25.08 -6.47
C SER A 72 24.28 -23.92 -7.35
N LEU A 73 25.09 -23.48 -8.32
CA LEU A 73 24.70 -22.44 -9.27
C LEU A 73 23.46 -22.87 -10.08
N PHE A 74 23.44 -24.11 -10.57
CA PHE A 74 22.28 -24.66 -11.28
C PHE A 74 21.00 -24.62 -10.45
N LEU A 75 21.08 -25.07 -9.18
CA LEU A 75 19.93 -25.07 -8.28
C LEU A 75 19.45 -23.66 -7.96
N LEU A 76 20.37 -22.71 -7.74
CA LEU A 76 20.02 -21.30 -7.49
C LEU A 76 19.32 -20.67 -8.70
N MET A 77 19.83 -20.87 -9.92
CA MET A 77 19.17 -20.35 -11.13
C MET A 77 17.80 -21.00 -11.34
N LEU A 78 17.69 -22.33 -11.17
CA LEU A 78 16.42 -23.02 -11.31
C LEU A 78 15.40 -22.56 -10.27
N TYR A 79 15.83 -22.38 -9.02
CA TYR A 79 14.97 -21.92 -7.93
C TYR A 79 14.51 -20.47 -8.15
N ALA A 80 15.42 -19.56 -8.47
CA ALA A 80 15.10 -18.17 -8.81
C ALA A 80 14.10 -18.07 -9.97
N ASP A 81 14.29 -18.88 -11.02
CA ASP A 81 13.44 -18.90 -12.20
C ASP A 81 12.02 -19.43 -11.89
N ILE A 82 11.91 -20.49 -11.07
CA ILE A 82 10.63 -21.04 -10.64
C ILE A 82 9.84 -20.04 -9.79
N ILE A 83 10.49 -19.43 -8.80
CA ILE A 83 9.80 -18.49 -7.92
C ILE A 83 9.30 -17.28 -8.70
N ASN A 84 10.06 -16.80 -9.68
CA ASN A 84 9.70 -15.59 -10.42
C ASN A 84 8.66 -15.84 -11.52
N PHE A 85 8.79 -16.95 -12.25
CA PHE A 85 8.05 -17.17 -13.50
C PHE A 85 7.20 -18.46 -13.50
N GLY A 86 7.18 -19.20 -12.39
CA GLY A 86 6.44 -20.45 -12.27
C GLY A 86 7.09 -21.61 -13.03
N GLU A 87 6.42 -22.13 -14.05
CA GLU A 87 6.91 -23.29 -14.80
C GLU A 87 8.20 -22.98 -15.58
N VAL A 88 9.12 -23.96 -15.58
CA VAL A 88 10.40 -23.85 -16.29
C VAL A 88 10.45 -24.77 -17.50
N PHE A 89 10.58 -24.18 -18.68
CA PHE A 89 10.72 -24.91 -19.93
C PHE A 89 12.02 -25.69 -20.01
N VAL A 90 12.02 -26.80 -20.74
CA VAL A 90 13.21 -27.67 -20.91
C VAL A 90 14.41 -26.91 -21.49
N ALA A 91 14.18 -25.96 -22.41
CA ALA A 91 15.26 -25.15 -22.98
C ALA A 91 15.95 -24.26 -21.94
N VAL A 92 15.18 -23.71 -20.99
CA VAL A 92 15.72 -22.93 -19.86
C VAL A 92 16.53 -23.82 -18.92
N GLN A 93 16.00 -24.99 -18.56
CA GLN A 93 16.73 -25.98 -17.75
C GLN A 93 18.04 -26.41 -18.41
N LEU A 94 18.03 -26.63 -19.73
CA LEU A 94 19.24 -26.97 -20.50
C LEU A 94 20.26 -25.82 -20.52
N SER A 95 19.81 -24.57 -20.60
CA SER A 95 20.70 -23.39 -20.55
C SER A 95 21.39 -23.26 -19.20
N TYR A 96 20.63 -23.35 -18.12
CA TYR A 96 21.15 -23.33 -16.76
C TYR A 96 22.10 -24.51 -16.51
N PHE A 97 21.77 -25.69 -17.04
CA PHE A 97 22.65 -26.85 -17.00
C PHE A 97 23.96 -26.58 -17.75
N LEU A 98 23.90 -26.12 -19.01
CA LEU A 98 25.09 -25.86 -19.83
C LEU A 98 25.98 -24.77 -19.24
N LEU A 99 25.41 -23.67 -18.73
CA LEU A 99 26.16 -22.61 -18.05
C LEU A 99 26.88 -23.14 -16.80
N SER A 100 26.20 -23.96 -16.01
CA SER A 100 26.77 -24.58 -14.81
C SER A 100 27.87 -25.58 -15.16
N VAL A 101 27.68 -26.36 -16.23
CA VAL A 101 28.70 -27.27 -16.77
C VAL A 101 29.90 -26.46 -17.31
N LEU A 102 29.68 -25.34 -17.98
CA LEU A 102 30.75 -24.44 -18.41
C LEU A 102 31.57 -23.92 -17.23
N LEU A 103 30.93 -23.52 -16.12
CA LEU A 103 31.62 -23.15 -14.89
C LEU A 103 32.45 -24.33 -14.37
N LEU A 104 31.87 -25.53 -14.28
CA LEU A 104 32.56 -26.74 -13.84
C LEU A 104 33.84 -26.99 -14.65
N TYR A 105 33.74 -27.02 -15.98
CA TYR A 105 34.88 -27.28 -16.85
C TYR A 105 35.92 -26.15 -16.81
N SER A 106 35.50 -24.89 -16.62
CA SER A 106 36.40 -23.76 -16.38
C SER A 106 37.17 -23.91 -15.07
N LEU A 107 36.51 -24.32 -13.99
CA LEU A 107 37.15 -24.61 -12.70
C LEU A 107 38.13 -25.79 -12.82
N ILE A 108 37.78 -26.84 -13.58
CA ILE A 108 38.67 -27.96 -13.82
C ILE A 108 39.90 -27.52 -14.63
N PHE A 109 39.70 -26.73 -15.68
CA PHE A 109 40.77 -26.18 -16.51
C PHE A 109 41.72 -25.31 -15.67
N LEU A 110 41.21 -24.35 -14.91
CA LEU A 110 42.03 -23.51 -14.03
C LEU A 110 42.81 -24.36 -13.00
N ASN A 111 42.19 -25.41 -12.45
CA ASN A 111 42.87 -26.31 -11.49
C ASN A 111 44.05 -27.08 -12.12
N GLN A 112 44.00 -27.39 -13.43
CA GLN A 112 45.05 -28.12 -14.16
C GLN A 112 46.30 -27.29 -14.41
N TYR A 113 46.14 -26.01 -14.76
CA TYR A 113 47.23 -25.14 -15.24
C TYR A 113 47.81 -24.21 -14.15
N VAL A 114 47.08 -23.96 -13.07
CA VAL A 114 47.58 -23.14 -11.95
C VAL A 114 48.65 -23.91 -11.18
N VAL A 115 49.87 -23.39 -11.12
CA VAL A 115 51.03 -23.94 -10.38
C VAL A 115 50.74 -23.99 -8.87
N PRO A 116 51.30 -24.94 -8.06
CA PRO A 116 51.06 -25.03 -6.61
C PRO A 116 51.21 -23.71 -5.83
N VAL A 117 52.16 -22.86 -6.21
CA VAL A 117 52.39 -21.53 -5.60
C VAL A 117 51.18 -20.58 -5.77
N PHE A 118 50.37 -20.78 -6.82
CA PHE A 118 49.19 -19.97 -7.13
C PHE A 118 47.87 -20.67 -6.80
N SER A 119 47.85 -21.73 -5.98
CA SER A 119 46.60 -22.45 -5.63
C SER A 119 45.51 -21.55 -5.04
N LYS A 120 45.90 -20.52 -4.27
CA LYS A 120 44.97 -19.50 -3.76
C LYS A 120 44.35 -18.67 -4.88
N LEU A 121 45.09 -18.37 -5.95
CA LEU A 121 44.59 -17.65 -7.11
C LEU A 121 43.48 -18.43 -7.83
N TYR A 122 43.62 -19.76 -7.95
CA TYR A 122 42.56 -20.64 -8.46
C TYR A 122 41.27 -20.51 -7.63
N THR A 123 41.39 -20.63 -6.30
CA THR A 123 40.25 -20.53 -5.39
C THR A 123 39.61 -19.15 -5.46
N THR A 124 40.39 -18.08 -5.44
CA THR A 124 39.87 -16.70 -5.54
C THR A 124 39.14 -16.45 -6.85
N ILE A 125 39.74 -16.83 -8.00
CA ILE A 125 39.08 -16.66 -9.31
C ILE A 125 37.82 -17.53 -9.38
N GLY A 126 37.88 -18.78 -8.90
CA GLY A 126 36.72 -19.67 -8.91
C GLY A 126 35.55 -19.17 -8.06
N VAL A 127 35.84 -18.64 -6.86
CA VAL A 127 34.83 -18.00 -6.00
C VAL A 127 34.32 -16.73 -6.64
N PHE A 128 35.19 -15.89 -7.22
CA PHE A 128 34.77 -14.67 -7.91
C PHE A 128 33.80 -14.97 -9.06
N CYS A 129 34.11 -15.93 -9.93
CA CYS A 129 33.21 -16.36 -11.00
C CYS A 129 31.88 -16.90 -10.45
N PHE A 130 31.92 -17.67 -9.35
CA PHE A 130 30.71 -18.16 -8.70
C PHE A 130 29.86 -17.01 -8.15
N VAL A 131 30.47 -16.03 -7.47
CA VAL A 131 29.78 -14.85 -6.93
C VAL A 131 29.10 -14.06 -8.05
N VAL A 132 29.81 -13.77 -9.14
CA VAL A 132 29.25 -13.02 -10.28
C VAL A 132 28.06 -13.75 -10.90
N LEU A 133 28.16 -15.06 -11.12
CA LEU A 133 27.07 -15.86 -11.71
C LEU A 133 25.89 -16.07 -10.75
N CYS A 134 26.13 -16.04 -9.44
CA CYS A 134 25.09 -16.19 -8.43
C CYS A 134 24.43 -14.87 -8.05
N ALA A 135 25.02 -13.71 -8.37
CA ALA A 135 24.50 -12.41 -7.95
C ALA A 135 23.05 -12.19 -8.40
N LEU A 136 22.75 -12.43 -9.68
CA LEU A 136 21.41 -12.28 -10.23
C LEU A 136 20.40 -13.27 -9.62
N PRO A 137 20.58 -14.60 -9.65
CA PRO A 137 19.60 -15.51 -9.06
C PRO A 137 19.43 -15.31 -7.54
N LEU A 138 20.49 -14.94 -6.80
CA LEU A 138 20.36 -14.62 -5.38
C LEU A 138 19.52 -13.35 -5.16
N PHE A 139 19.68 -12.33 -6.00
CA PHE A 139 18.84 -11.14 -5.94
C PHE A 139 17.34 -11.48 -6.10
N TYR A 140 16.99 -12.30 -7.10
CA TYR A 140 15.61 -12.79 -7.28
C TYR A 140 15.10 -13.59 -6.09
N ILE A 141 15.91 -14.52 -5.57
CA ILE A 141 15.52 -15.36 -4.43
C ILE A 141 15.28 -14.51 -3.17
N ILE A 142 16.23 -13.63 -2.84
CA ILE A 142 16.14 -12.82 -1.62
C ILE A 142 14.95 -11.87 -1.73
N TYR A 143 14.73 -11.25 -2.90
CA TYR A 143 13.57 -10.41 -3.13
C TYR A 143 12.27 -11.19 -2.92
N SER A 144 12.09 -12.31 -3.64
CA SER A 144 10.85 -13.07 -3.55
C SER A 144 10.57 -13.66 -2.18
N ILE A 145 11.60 -14.03 -1.41
CA ILE A 145 11.41 -14.50 -0.04
C ILE A 145 11.08 -13.34 0.90
N SER A 146 11.69 -12.17 0.72
CA SER A 146 11.47 -11.02 1.61
C SER A 146 10.08 -10.40 1.40
N PHE A 147 9.60 -10.35 0.15
CA PHE A 147 8.34 -9.70 -0.20
C PHE A 147 7.19 -10.67 -0.53
N GLY A 148 7.48 -11.97 -0.71
CA GLY A 148 6.46 -12.98 -1.06
C GLY A 148 5.95 -12.90 -2.49
N VAL A 149 6.61 -12.12 -3.36
CA VAL A 149 6.16 -11.78 -4.72
C VAL A 149 7.31 -11.83 -5.74
N ALA A 150 6.99 -11.97 -7.02
CA ALA A 150 7.98 -12.00 -8.10
C ALA A 150 8.51 -10.59 -8.42
N ILE A 151 9.73 -10.51 -8.95
CA ILE A 151 10.30 -9.28 -9.51
C ILE A 151 9.59 -8.96 -10.83
N THR A 152 9.14 -7.71 -10.95
CA THR A 152 8.54 -7.14 -12.16
C THR A 152 9.45 -6.09 -12.79
N GLU A 153 9.06 -5.58 -13.96
CA GLU A 153 9.76 -4.50 -14.64
C GLU A 153 9.84 -3.23 -13.79
N ASP A 154 8.75 -2.95 -13.05
CA ASP A 154 8.59 -1.78 -12.18
C ASP A 154 9.71 -1.73 -11.10
N ILE A 155 10.09 -2.88 -10.54
CA ILE A 155 11.17 -2.99 -9.54
C ILE A 155 12.54 -2.72 -10.15
N ILE A 156 12.78 -3.21 -11.36
CA ILE A 156 14.05 -2.95 -12.06
C ILE A 156 14.13 -1.47 -12.45
N TYR A 157 13.02 -0.87 -12.90
CA TYR A 157 12.96 0.56 -13.20
C TYR A 157 13.26 1.39 -11.93
N ALA A 158 12.65 1.04 -10.80
CA ALA A 158 12.96 1.68 -9.51
C ALA A 158 14.45 1.59 -9.16
N ILE A 159 15.08 0.40 -9.34
CA ILE A 159 16.53 0.20 -9.10
C ILE A 159 17.42 1.02 -10.04
N LEU A 160 17.00 1.20 -11.30
CA LEU A 160 17.76 2.03 -12.25
C LEU A 160 17.63 3.51 -11.95
N GLN A 161 16.51 3.93 -11.37
CA GLN A 161 16.21 5.33 -11.04
C GLN A 161 16.85 5.76 -9.72
N THR A 162 16.85 4.87 -8.72
CA THR A 162 17.40 5.12 -7.39
C THR A 162 18.92 5.29 -7.38
N ASN A 163 19.43 6.01 -6.38
CA ASN A 163 20.87 6.09 -6.11
C ASN A 163 21.34 4.92 -5.22
N SER A 164 22.66 4.82 -5.02
CA SER A 164 23.24 3.72 -4.25
C SER A 164 22.80 3.69 -2.79
N ASP A 165 22.47 4.83 -2.19
CA ASP A 165 22.12 4.93 -0.78
C ASP A 165 20.65 4.58 -0.56
N GLU A 166 19.74 5.02 -1.44
CA GLU A 166 18.32 4.60 -1.38
C GLU A 166 18.17 3.11 -1.69
N SER A 167 19.00 2.54 -2.58
CA SER A 167 19.13 1.08 -2.71
C SER A 167 19.58 0.42 -1.40
N VAL A 168 20.52 1.01 -0.65
CA VAL A 168 20.99 0.47 0.63
C VAL A 168 19.95 0.62 1.72
N GLU A 169 19.24 1.74 1.81
CA GLU A 169 18.13 1.93 2.74
C GLU A 169 17.02 0.93 2.47
N PHE A 170 16.62 0.74 1.21
CA PHE A 170 15.67 -0.30 0.83
C PHE A 170 16.14 -1.69 1.30
N LEU A 171 17.42 -2.02 1.13
CA LEU A 171 17.97 -3.28 1.62
C LEU A 171 17.92 -3.36 3.17
N ILE A 172 18.17 -2.28 3.89
CA ILE A 172 18.15 -2.25 5.36
C ILE A 172 16.71 -2.35 5.89
N ASP A 173 15.78 -1.63 5.30
CA ASP A 173 14.40 -1.52 5.76
C ASP A 173 13.61 -2.80 5.47
N TYR A 174 13.90 -3.47 4.36
CA TYR A 174 13.09 -4.61 3.90
C TYR A 174 13.82 -5.96 3.90
N ILE A 175 15.16 -6.00 3.92
CA ILE A 175 15.91 -7.27 3.86
C ILE A 175 16.57 -7.58 5.20
N SER A 176 16.16 -8.71 5.79
CA SER A 176 16.76 -9.19 7.04
C SER A 176 18.29 -9.35 6.91
N PRO A 177 19.08 -8.84 7.88
CA PRO A 177 20.54 -9.05 7.92
C PRO A 177 20.94 -10.53 7.90
N LEU A 178 20.04 -11.44 8.28
CA LEU A 178 20.24 -12.87 8.18
C LEU A 178 20.52 -13.33 6.74
N TRP A 179 19.88 -12.73 5.73
CA TRP A 179 20.10 -13.07 4.32
C TRP A 179 21.50 -12.68 3.86
N ILE A 180 22.01 -11.52 4.30
CA ILE A 180 23.39 -11.10 4.04
C ILE A 180 24.36 -12.12 4.64
N LEU A 181 24.12 -12.56 5.88
CA LEU A 181 24.93 -13.60 6.52
C LEU A 181 24.83 -14.95 5.78
N CYS A 182 23.66 -15.33 5.28
CA CYS A 182 23.47 -16.54 4.47
C CYS A 182 24.28 -16.47 3.16
N VAL A 183 24.27 -15.34 2.45
CA VAL A 183 25.05 -15.13 1.22
C VAL A 183 26.54 -15.18 1.52
N LEU A 184 27.00 -14.49 2.58
CA LEU A 184 28.41 -14.53 3.00
C LEU A 184 28.84 -15.95 3.42
N ALA A 185 27.99 -16.68 4.14
CA ALA A 185 28.24 -18.06 4.52
C ALA A 185 28.29 -18.99 3.30
N LEU A 186 27.42 -18.77 2.31
CA LEU A 186 27.43 -19.50 1.04
C LEU A 186 28.76 -19.28 0.29
N PHE A 187 29.21 -18.04 0.18
CA PHE A 187 30.48 -17.70 -0.47
C PHE A 187 31.68 -18.24 0.30
N PHE A 188 31.67 -18.14 1.63
CA PHE A 188 32.71 -18.70 2.48
C PHE A 188 32.77 -20.23 2.42
N LEU A 189 31.62 -20.89 2.36
CA LEU A 189 31.53 -22.33 2.14
C LEU A 189 32.19 -22.71 0.81
N HIS A 190 31.84 -22.04 -0.29
CA HIS A 190 32.44 -22.32 -1.60
C HIS A 190 33.94 -22.03 -1.64
N TYR A 191 34.41 -21.00 -0.92
CA TYR A 191 35.84 -20.78 -0.71
C TYR A 191 36.53 -21.97 -0.02
N ILE A 192 35.94 -22.50 1.06
CA ILE A 192 36.47 -23.70 1.75
C ILE A 192 36.47 -24.92 0.82
N LEU A 193 35.37 -25.16 0.09
CA LEU A 193 35.21 -26.31 -0.80
C LEU A 193 36.26 -26.26 -1.93
N LEU A 194 36.40 -25.11 -2.60
CA LEU A 194 37.38 -24.93 -3.68
C LEU A 194 38.83 -24.91 -3.18
N ASN A 195 39.11 -24.48 -1.95
CA ASN A 195 40.44 -24.59 -1.35
C ASN A 195 40.81 -26.05 -0.99
N LYS A 196 39.81 -26.88 -0.66
CA LYS A 196 39.99 -28.33 -0.43
C LYS A 196 40.06 -29.16 -1.73
N GLN A 197 39.86 -28.52 -2.88
CA GLN A 197 39.88 -29.16 -4.19
C GLN A 197 41.29 -29.68 -4.53
N LYS A 198 41.46 -31.00 -4.52
CA LYS A 198 42.75 -31.64 -4.82
C LYS A 198 43.16 -31.37 -6.27
N LYS A 199 44.43 -31.03 -6.48
CA LYS A 199 45.00 -30.96 -7.83
C LYS A 199 45.03 -32.34 -8.47
N SER A 200 44.52 -32.45 -9.69
CA SER A 200 44.36 -33.73 -10.37
C SER A 200 44.54 -33.60 -11.87
N LYS A 201 45.56 -34.26 -12.44
CA LYS A 201 45.68 -34.41 -13.91
C LYS A 201 44.94 -35.64 -14.45
N ARG A 202 44.10 -36.31 -13.62
CA ARG A 202 43.36 -37.53 -14.01
C ARG A 202 42.27 -37.29 -15.07
N LEU A 203 41.89 -36.02 -15.21
CA LEU A 203 41.04 -35.49 -16.26
C LEU A 203 41.84 -34.34 -16.86
N SER A 204 42.07 -34.36 -18.17
CA SER A 204 42.58 -33.23 -18.94
C SER A 204 41.41 -32.62 -19.68
N VAL A 205 41.18 -31.32 -19.49
CA VAL A 205 40.16 -30.59 -20.24
C VAL A 205 40.90 -29.88 -21.35
N GLU A 206 40.68 -30.34 -22.58
CA GLU A 206 41.20 -29.66 -23.76
C GLU A 206 40.45 -28.36 -23.99
N ILE A 207 41.16 -27.37 -24.52
CA ILE A 207 40.55 -26.10 -24.89
C ILE A 207 39.44 -26.30 -25.95
N SER A 208 39.55 -27.35 -26.78
CA SER A 208 38.56 -27.76 -27.77
C SER A 208 37.19 -28.08 -27.13
N LEU A 209 37.17 -28.79 -25.99
CA LEU A 209 35.94 -29.10 -25.26
C LEU A 209 35.33 -27.85 -24.63
N GLN A 210 36.17 -26.97 -24.07
CA GLN A 210 35.72 -25.70 -23.52
C GLN A 210 35.11 -24.81 -24.60
N LEU A 211 35.75 -24.73 -25.77
CA LEU A 211 35.24 -24.02 -26.94
C LEU A 211 33.96 -24.65 -27.45
N PHE A 212 33.87 -25.98 -27.51
CA PHE A 212 32.65 -26.68 -27.94
C PHE A 212 31.48 -26.40 -27.00
N LEU A 213 31.66 -26.51 -25.68
CA LEU A 213 30.63 -26.18 -24.70
C LEU A 213 30.23 -24.70 -24.80
N GLY A 214 31.21 -23.82 -24.99
CA GLY A 214 30.96 -22.37 -25.16
C GLY A 214 30.15 -22.08 -26.41
N ILE A 215 30.53 -22.64 -27.55
CA ILE A 215 29.81 -22.52 -28.83
C ILE A 215 28.42 -23.13 -28.71
N THR A 216 28.27 -24.29 -28.05
CA THR A 216 26.97 -24.93 -27.84
C THR A 216 26.05 -24.04 -27.01
N PHE A 217 26.57 -23.48 -25.91
CA PHE A 217 25.83 -22.54 -25.09
C PHE A 217 25.43 -21.28 -25.86
N LEU A 218 26.37 -20.66 -26.59
CA LEU A 218 26.09 -19.48 -27.43
C LEU A 218 25.08 -19.78 -28.54
N THR A 219 25.15 -20.97 -29.15
CA THR A 219 24.19 -21.41 -30.18
C THR A 219 22.80 -21.57 -29.58
N LEU A 220 22.70 -22.10 -28.36
CA LEU A 220 21.44 -22.26 -27.67
C LEU A 220 20.83 -20.91 -27.26
N LEU A 221 21.66 -19.94 -26.85
CA LEU A 221 21.23 -18.56 -26.63
C LEU A 221 20.77 -17.87 -27.92
N TYR A 222 21.46 -18.12 -29.04
CA TYR A 222 21.06 -17.60 -30.34
C TYR A 222 19.73 -18.21 -30.82
N ALA A 223 19.53 -19.52 -30.61
CA ALA A 223 18.32 -20.24 -30.99
C ALA A 223 17.09 -19.84 -30.15
N GLY A 224 17.28 -19.34 -28.94
CA GLY A 224 16.22 -18.78 -28.11
C GLY A 224 16.80 -17.77 -27.12
N LYS A 225 16.57 -16.48 -27.39
CA LYS A 225 17.09 -15.39 -26.57
C LYS A 225 16.61 -15.44 -25.12
N ASP A 226 15.42 -16.01 -24.90
CA ASP A 226 14.81 -16.15 -23.57
C ASP A 226 15.16 -17.47 -22.87
N ASN A 227 16.12 -18.23 -23.41
CA ASN A 227 16.57 -19.47 -22.80
C ASN A 227 17.35 -19.23 -21.48
N LEU A 228 17.86 -18.01 -21.23
CA LEU A 228 18.30 -17.53 -19.91
C LEU A 228 17.31 -16.50 -19.37
N ARG A 229 16.09 -16.93 -19.08
CA ARG A 229 14.95 -16.04 -18.78
C ARG A 229 15.23 -15.00 -17.69
N LEU A 230 15.90 -15.36 -16.60
CA LEU A 230 16.30 -14.38 -15.55
C LEU A 230 17.17 -13.25 -16.11
N TYR A 231 18.14 -13.58 -16.96
CA TYR A 231 19.07 -12.62 -17.55
C TYR A 231 18.40 -11.84 -18.68
N SER A 232 17.65 -12.50 -19.57
CA SER A 232 16.98 -11.84 -20.69
C SER A 232 15.88 -10.90 -20.21
N PHE A 233 15.10 -11.27 -19.19
CA PHE A 233 14.12 -10.38 -18.57
C PHE A 233 14.79 -9.14 -17.98
N THR A 234 15.86 -9.32 -17.19
CA THR A 234 16.59 -8.19 -16.58
C THR A 234 17.21 -7.28 -17.65
N GLU A 235 17.90 -7.87 -18.65
CA GLU A 235 18.55 -7.15 -19.73
C GLU A 235 17.53 -6.40 -20.60
N ASN A 236 16.42 -7.04 -20.97
CA ASN A 236 15.37 -6.42 -21.79
C ASN A 236 14.73 -5.26 -21.03
N THR A 237 14.45 -5.42 -19.73
CA THR A 237 13.90 -4.35 -18.90
C THR A 237 14.86 -3.15 -18.83
N ILE A 238 16.15 -3.39 -18.59
CA ILE A 238 17.17 -2.34 -18.59
C ILE A 238 17.23 -1.63 -19.95
N LYS A 239 17.18 -2.39 -21.06
CA LYS A 239 17.18 -1.80 -22.41
C LYS A 239 15.93 -0.97 -22.68
N SER A 240 14.77 -1.43 -22.25
CA SER A 240 13.50 -0.69 -22.38
C SER A 240 13.59 0.65 -21.65
N TYR A 241 14.07 0.66 -20.39
CA TYR A 241 14.27 1.89 -19.63
C TYR A 241 15.14 2.91 -20.37
N TRP A 242 16.32 2.49 -20.82
CA TRP A 242 17.24 3.39 -21.54
C TRP A 242 16.72 3.81 -22.91
N TYR A 243 15.95 2.95 -23.59
CA TYR A 243 15.29 3.29 -24.84
C TYR A 243 14.24 4.39 -24.61
N GLU A 244 13.34 4.21 -23.65
CA GLU A 244 12.30 5.20 -23.31
C GLU A 244 12.91 6.56 -22.95
N LEU A 245 13.95 6.57 -22.11
CA LEU A 245 14.65 7.80 -21.72
C LEU A 245 15.33 8.49 -22.90
N ALA A 246 15.93 7.72 -23.82
CA ALA A 246 16.56 8.23 -25.02
C ALA A 246 15.52 8.80 -26.01
N GLU A 247 14.38 8.14 -26.20
CA GLU A 247 13.30 8.66 -27.04
C GLU A 247 12.71 9.95 -26.45
N PHE A 248 12.47 10.00 -25.13
CA PHE A 248 12.00 11.22 -24.50
C PHE A 248 12.99 12.38 -24.67
N THR A 249 14.28 12.12 -24.46
CA THR A 249 15.34 13.12 -24.68
C THR A 249 15.34 13.63 -26.12
N LYS A 250 15.18 12.75 -27.12
CA LYS A 250 15.08 13.15 -28.54
C LYS A 250 13.88 14.04 -28.79
N VAL A 251 12.72 13.76 -28.19
CA VAL A 251 11.55 14.66 -28.30
C VAL A 251 11.90 16.05 -27.79
N GLN A 252 12.58 16.14 -26.65
CA GLN A 252 13.00 17.42 -26.07
C GLN A 252 14.03 18.16 -26.94
N GLU A 253 14.98 17.46 -27.55
CA GLU A 253 15.93 18.05 -28.49
C GLU A 253 15.24 18.59 -29.75
N ARG A 254 14.28 17.84 -30.29
CA ARG A 254 13.49 18.23 -31.48
C ARG A 254 12.57 19.42 -31.20
N LEU A 255 12.10 19.58 -29.97
CA LEU A 255 11.38 20.78 -29.54
C LEU A 255 12.31 22.00 -29.52
N LYS A 256 13.51 21.86 -28.95
CA LYS A 256 14.52 22.94 -28.94
C LYS A 256 14.95 23.36 -30.34
N SER A 257 14.97 22.43 -31.31
CA SER A 257 15.27 22.72 -32.73
C SER A 257 14.06 23.23 -33.54
N ASN A 258 12.89 23.42 -32.93
CA ASN A 258 11.62 23.79 -33.58
C ASN A 258 11.16 22.80 -34.67
N GLU A 259 11.52 21.52 -34.57
CA GLU A 259 11.04 20.47 -35.49
C GLU A 259 9.62 20.00 -35.17
N ILE A 260 9.20 20.12 -33.90
CA ILE A 260 7.83 19.84 -33.45
C ILE A 260 7.08 21.16 -33.33
N VAL A 261 5.98 21.28 -34.08
CA VAL A 261 5.16 22.50 -34.13
C VAL A 261 3.85 22.28 -33.39
N PHE A 262 3.55 23.19 -32.46
CA PHE A 262 2.29 23.25 -31.70
C PHE A 262 2.03 24.71 -31.28
N GLN A 263 0.82 25.01 -30.84
CA GLN A 263 0.39 26.35 -30.43
C GLN A 263 0.17 26.36 -28.92
N ALA A 264 0.67 27.41 -28.25
CA ALA A 264 0.38 27.68 -26.85
C ALA A 264 0.50 29.19 -26.64
N GLU A 265 -0.50 29.81 -26.01
CA GLU A 265 -0.49 31.23 -25.68
C GLU A 265 -1.19 31.46 -24.34
N LYS A 266 -0.68 32.43 -23.57
CA LYS A 266 -1.35 32.93 -22.37
C LYS A 266 -1.60 34.43 -22.53
N ALA A 267 -2.87 34.80 -22.74
CA ALA A 267 -3.23 36.16 -23.14
C ALA A 267 -3.08 37.22 -22.04
N ILE A 268 -3.24 36.84 -20.76
CA ILE A 268 -3.25 37.76 -19.61
C ILE A 268 -2.00 37.54 -18.78
N ALA A 269 -1.32 38.62 -18.40
CA ALA A 269 -0.15 38.62 -17.52
C ALA A 269 -0.12 39.89 -16.64
N PRO A 270 0.55 39.88 -15.47
CA PRO A 270 1.18 38.73 -14.83
C PRO A 270 0.24 37.97 -13.89
N GLU A 271 0.33 36.65 -13.90
CA GLU A 271 -0.32 35.72 -12.96
C GLU A 271 0.75 34.77 -12.39
N THR A 272 0.55 34.31 -11.15
CA THR A 272 1.52 33.46 -10.43
C THR A 272 0.86 32.16 -10.01
N TYR A 273 1.41 31.03 -10.43
CA TYR A 273 0.90 29.72 -10.00
C TYR A 273 2.00 28.88 -9.38
N VAL A 274 1.62 28.09 -8.39
CA VAL A 274 2.51 27.12 -7.74
C VAL A 274 1.92 25.73 -7.88
N VAL A 275 2.75 24.78 -8.30
CA VAL A 275 2.40 23.36 -8.37
C VAL A 275 3.30 22.62 -7.41
N VAL A 276 2.75 22.16 -6.29
CA VAL A 276 3.49 21.36 -5.31
C VAL A 276 3.30 19.89 -5.63
N ILE A 277 4.41 19.22 -5.94
CA ILE A 277 4.51 17.79 -6.17
C ILE A 277 4.99 17.18 -4.86
N GLY A 278 4.07 16.59 -4.10
CA GLY A 278 4.35 15.82 -2.91
C GLY A 278 4.90 14.42 -3.24
N GLU A 279 5.48 13.79 -2.23
CA GLU A 279 6.13 12.48 -2.32
C GLU A 279 5.56 11.53 -1.25
N SER A 280 5.07 10.35 -1.64
CA SER A 280 4.62 9.27 -0.73
C SER A 280 3.53 9.65 0.29
N LEU A 281 2.81 10.76 0.13
CA LEU A 281 1.81 11.24 1.09
C LEU A 281 0.46 10.53 0.93
N ASN A 282 0.05 9.82 1.98
CA ASN A 282 -1.23 9.15 2.10
C ASN A 282 -2.24 10.07 2.81
N LYS A 283 -3.34 10.38 2.14
CA LYS A 283 -4.37 11.28 2.68
C LYS A 283 -5.03 10.76 3.95
N ASP A 284 -5.06 9.44 4.17
CA ASP A 284 -5.67 8.84 5.35
C ASP A 284 -4.87 9.13 6.65
N HIS A 285 -3.70 9.78 6.53
CA HIS A 285 -2.88 10.28 7.65
C HIS A 285 -2.94 11.80 7.82
N MET A 286 -3.81 12.49 7.06
CA MET A 286 -3.94 13.95 7.09
C MET A 286 -5.19 14.37 7.86
N GLY A 287 -5.03 15.27 8.83
CA GLY A 287 -6.14 15.80 9.62
C GLY A 287 -7.22 16.49 8.77
N ILE A 288 -6.85 17.15 7.67
CA ILE A 288 -7.79 17.76 6.71
C ILE A 288 -8.65 16.73 5.96
N TYR A 289 -8.26 15.45 5.98
CA TYR A 289 -9.04 14.30 5.47
C TYR A 289 -9.58 13.45 6.63
N ASP A 290 -9.89 14.08 7.76
CA ASP A 290 -10.50 13.50 8.96
C ASP A 290 -9.65 12.49 9.74
N TYR A 291 -8.33 12.44 9.50
CA TYR A 291 -7.44 11.66 10.35
C TYR A 291 -7.51 12.13 11.81
N HIS A 292 -7.56 11.19 12.76
CA HIS A 292 -7.82 11.50 14.16
C HIS A 292 -6.70 12.30 14.86
N ARG A 293 -5.46 12.19 14.38
CA ARG A 293 -4.34 13.03 14.85
C ARG A 293 -4.33 14.35 14.09
N GLN A 294 -4.00 15.41 14.80
CA GLN A 294 -3.81 16.77 14.27
C GLN A 294 -2.48 16.91 13.52
N THR A 295 -2.38 16.24 12.37
CA THR A 295 -1.21 16.19 11.48
C THR A 295 -1.20 17.30 10.44
N THR A 296 -2.29 18.05 10.26
CA THR A 296 -2.36 19.14 9.28
C THR A 296 -3.03 20.42 9.82
N PRO A 297 -2.56 20.97 10.95
CA PRO A 297 -3.21 22.11 11.59
C PRO A 297 -3.27 23.38 10.72
N MET A 298 -2.22 23.71 9.95
CA MET A 298 -2.22 24.93 9.12
C MET A 298 -3.21 24.82 7.96
N LEU A 299 -3.23 23.68 7.27
CA LEU A 299 -4.19 23.45 6.19
C LEU A 299 -5.63 23.35 6.72
N SER A 300 -5.83 22.85 7.95
CA SER A 300 -7.15 22.86 8.61
C SER A 300 -7.68 24.28 8.87
N GLU A 301 -6.83 25.22 9.27
CA GLU A 301 -7.21 26.62 9.46
C GLU A 301 -7.70 27.26 8.14
N LEU A 302 -6.95 27.05 7.06
CA LEU A 302 -7.33 27.53 5.71
C LEU A 302 -8.62 26.88 5.19
N LEU A 303 -8.88 25.62 5.55
CA LEU A 303 -10.11 24.92 5.20
C LEU A 303 -11.31 25.50 5.96
N ASP A 304 -11.16 25.77 7.26
CA ASP A 304 -12.19 26.36 8.11
C ASP A 304 -12.58 27.77 7.63
N ASP A 305 -11.61 28.55 7.13
CA ASP A 305 -11.81 29.86 6.52
C ASP A 305 -12.37 29.81 5.08
N LYS A 306 -12.59 28.60 4.54
CA LYS A 306 -13.11 28.32 3.18
C LYS A 306 -12.21 28.83 2.06
N GLU A 307 -10.91 28.86 2.31
CA GLU A 307 -9.91 29.26 1.33
C GLU A 307 -9.36 28.07 0.53
N LEU A 308 -9.52 26.86 1.06
CA LEU A 308 -9.00 25.62 0.49
C LEU A 308 -10.10 24.74 -0.14
N LEU A 309 -9.86 24.26 -1.37
CA LEU A 309 -10.70 23.28 -2.05
C LEU A 309 -10.05 21.89 -1.95
N LEU A 310 -10.74 20.94 -1.31
CA LEU A 310 -10.26 19.59 -1.01
C LEU A 310 -10.90 18.54 -1.92
N PHE A 311 -10.11 17.65 -2.53
CA PHE A 311 -10.63 16.60 -3.41
C PHE A 311 -10.55 15.23 -2.71
N ASN A 312 -11.71 14.64 -2.42
CA ASN A 312 -11.79 13.40 -1.64
C ASN A 312 -11.54 12.13 -2.47
N ASN A 313 -11.76 12.19 -3.78
CA ASN A 313 -11.70 11.02 -4.67
C ASN A 313 -10.50 11.08 -5.63
N ALA A 314 -9.42 11.74 -5.22
CA ALA A 314 -8.13 11.69 -5.91
C ALA A 314 -7.39 10.37 -5.61
N TYR A 315 -6.76 9.81 -6.65
CA TYR A 315 -5.88 8.65 -6.55
C TYR A 315 -4.71 8.73 -7.56
N SER A 316 -3.65 7.95 -7.33
CA SER A 316 -2.48 7.94 -8.23
C SER A 316 -2.58 6.89 -9.34
N SER A 317 -2.08 7.25 -10.52
CA SER A 317 -2.00 6.39 -11.72
C SER A 317 -1.01 5.22 -11.57
N HIS A 318 -0.07 5.32 -10.61
CA HIS A 318 0.88 4.28 -10.22
C HIS A 318 1.33 4.48 -8.76
N THR A 319 2.10 3.53 -8.21
CA THR A 319 2.68 3.61 -6.85
C THR A 319 4.15 4.03 -6.83
N HIS A 320 4.69 4.56 -7.93
CA HIS A 320 6.09 4.97 -7.99
C HIS A 320 6.17 6.34 -8.70
N THR A 321 6.99 7.23 -8.16
CA THR A 321 7.15 8.63 -8.62
C THR A 321 7.31 8.74 -10.12
N MET A 322 8.22 7.96 -10.71
CA MET A 322 8.53 8.10 -12.13
C MET A 322 7.39 7.65 -13.05
N PRO A 323 6.81 6.43 -12.88
CA PRO A 323 5.59 6.06 -13.58
C PRO A 323 4.44 7.07 -13.41
N VAL A 324 4.29 7.72 -12.25
CA VAL A 324 3.26 8.74 -12.06
C VAL A 324 3.58 10.00 -12.85
N LEU A 325 4.74 10.63 -12.57
CA LEU A 325 5.10 11.92 -13.12
C LEU A 325 5.29 11.89 -14.64
N SER A 326 5.61 10.70 -15.20
CA SER A 326 5.62 10.49 -16.64
C SER A 326 4.26 10.73 -17.29
N LEU A 327 3.16 10.43 -16.61
CA LEU A 327 1.81 10.70 -17.08
C LEU A 327 1.29 12.05 -16.57
N SER A 328 1.46 12.36 -15.29
CA SER A 328 0.96 13.60 -14.68
C SER A 328 1.50 14.89 -15.32
N LEU A 329 2.73 14.85 -15.86
CA LEU A 329 3.41 16.03 -16.40
C LEU A 329 3.59 15.99 -17.92
N THR A 330 2.97 15.03 -18.62
CA THR A 330 2.98 14.96 -20.09
C THR A 330 1.58 14.79 -20.66
N GLU A 331 1.43 14.92 -21.98
CA GLU A 331 0.14 14.65 -22.65
C GLU A 331 -0.37 13.21 -22.50
N ALA A 332 0.46 12.27 -22.01
CA ALA A 332 0.07 10.88 -21.90
C ALA A 332 -0.72 10.61 -20.62
N ASN A 333 -1.80 9.84 -20.75
CA ASN A 333 -2.55 9.32 -19.61
C ASN A 333 -3.04 7.89 -19.89
N GLN A 334 -3.62 7.24 -18.89
CA GLN A 334 -4.06 5.84 -19.01
C GLN A 334 -5.20 5.66 -20.04
N GLN A 335 -5.97 6.71 -20.34
CA GLN A 335 -7.14 6.65 -21.22
C GLN A 335 -6.76 6.85 -22.70
N ASN A 336 -5.81 7.74 -23.00
CA ASN A 336 -5.47 8.15 -24.35
C ASN A 336 -4.41 7.26 -25.02
N ARG A 337 -3.73 6.39 -24.26
CA ARG A 337 -2.73 5.42 -24.73
C ARG A 337 -1.56 6.03 -25.49
N LYS A 338 -1.28 7.32 -25.30
CA LYS A 338 -0.04 7.92 -25.80
C LYS A 338 1.14 7.35 -25.01
N ASN A 339 2.30 7.27 -25.66
CA ASN A 339 3.55 7.03 -24.96
C ASN A 339 4.01 8.35 -24.34
N TYR A 340 4.31 8.35 -23.04
CA TYR A 340 4.83 9.54 -22.38
C TYR A 340 6.14 10.04 -23.00
N TYR A 341 7.00 9.11 -23.43
CA TYR A 341 8.30 9.43 -24.04
C TYR A 341 8.18 9.99 -25.46
N ASP A 342 6.99 9.97 -26.07
CA ASP A 342 6.69 10.60 -27.36
C ASP A 342 5.84 11.89 -27.20
N SER A 343 5.56 12.29 -25.96
CA SER A 343 4.59 13.34 -25.62
C SER A 343 5.24 14.66 -25.19
N LEU A 344 4.52 15.77 -25.35
CA LEU A 344 4.94 17.07 -24.82
C LEU A 344 4.74 17.11 -23.30
N SER A 345 5.65 17.76 -22.59
CA SER A 345 5.50 18.03 -21.16
C SER A 345 4.68 19.31 -20.93
N ILE A 346 4.13 19.47 -19.72
CA ILE A 346 3.48 20.72 -19.32
C ILE A 346 4.46 21.90 -19.38
N ILE A 347 5.74 21.68 -19.05
CA ILE A 347 6.78 22.71 -19.13
C ILE A 347 6.99 23.16 -20.58
N ASN A 348 6.93 22.24 -21.55
CA ASN A 348 7.00 22.60 -22.97
C ASN A 348 5.83 23.52 -23.37
N ILE A 349 4.61 23.24 -22.89
CA ILE A 349 3.43 24.07 -23.14
C ILE A 349 3.60 25.47 -22.54
N LEU A 350 4.03 25.55 -21.28
CA LEU A 350 4.22 26.80 -20.56
C LEU A 350 5.30 27.68 -21.20
N ASN A 351 6.46 27.12 -21.51
CA ASN A 351 7.55 27.86 -22.16
C ASN A 351 7.11 28.37 -23.55
N LYS A 352 6.32 27.58 -24.29
CA LYS A 352 5.77 28.01 -25.58
C LYS A 352 4.77 29.16 -25.45
N ALA A 353 4.01 29.18 -24.35
CA ALA A 353 3.07 30.24 -24.01
C ALA A 353 3.72 31.49 -23.38
N ASP A 354 5.05 31.62 -23.42
CA ASP A 354 5.83 32.72 -22.85
C ASP A 354 5.62 32.90 -21.33
N VAL A 355 5.47 31.77 -20.61
CA VAL A 355 5.39 31.70 -19.15
C VAL A 355 6.78 31.38 -18.58
N ASP A 356 7.25 32.15 -17.60
CA ASP A 356 8.49 31.85 -16.90
C ASP A 356 8.31 30.61 -16.01
N THR A 357 9.07 29.55 -16.27
CA THR A 357 8.98 28.29 -15.50
C THR A 357 10.12 28.14 -14.49
N TYR A 358 9.76 27.89 -13.25
CA TYR A 358 10.70 27.62 -12.15
C TYR A 358 10.51 26.18 -11.67
N TRP A 359 11.61 25.48 -11.39
CA TRP A 359 11.61 24.17 -10.77
C TRP A 359 12.49 24.20 -9.52
N ILE A 360 11.85 24.22 -8.34
CA ILE A 360 12.51 24.15 -7.04
C ILE A 360 12.39 22.71 -6.54
N THR A 361 13.52 22.06 -6.22
CA THR A 361 13.49 20.63 -5.87
C THR A 361 14.42 20.30 -4.72
N ASN A 362 13.90 19.53 -3.76
CA ASN A 362 14.69 18.89 -2.72
C ASN A 362 14.97 17.40 -3.02
N GLN A 363 14.40 16.87 -4.11
CA GLN A 363 14.75 15.56 -4.66
C GLN A 363 16.16 15.57 -5.25
N VAL A 364 16.85 14.42 -5.18
CA VAL A 364 18.19 14.24 -5.74
C VAL A 364 18.08 14.09 -7.25
N LEU A 365 18.54 15.10 -8.00
CA LEU A 365 18.62 15.02 -9.46
C LEU A 365 19.81 14.15 -9.90
N ARG A 366 19.61 13.25 -10.86
CA ARG A 366 20.67 12.38 -11.39
C ARG A 366 21.05 12.85 -12.80
N GLY A 367 22.26 13.42 -12.91
CA GLY A 367 22.75 14.01 -14.15
C GLY A 367 21.74 14.98 -14.76
N SER A 368 21.96 15.41 -16.00
CA SER A 368 20.91 16.16 -16.72
C SER A 368 19.93 15.25 -17.45
N TRP A 369 20.26 13.97 -17.62
CA TRP A 369 19.53 13.03 -18.48
C TRP A 369 19.49 11.59 -17.94
N ASP A 370 19.76 11.35 -16.65
CA ASP A 370 19.85 9.97 -16.13
C ASP A 370 18.48 9.40 -15.70
N ASN A 371 17.47 10.26 -15.51
CA ASN A 371 16.07 9.86 -15.28
C ASN A 371 15.09 10.93 -15.78
N LEU A 372 13.82 10.56 -15.97
CA LEU A 372 12.82 11.41 -16.60
C LEU A 372 12.44 12.66 -15.78
N VAL A 373 12.36 12.58 -14.45
CA VAL A 373 12.17 13.76 -13.57
C VAL A 373 13.30 14.79 -13.78
N SER A 374 14.55 14.34 -13.92
CA SER A 374 15.68 15.24 -14.20
C SER A 374 15.55 15.89 -15.57
N VAL A 375 15.06 15.14 -16.58
CA VAL A 375 14.77 15.70 -17.91
C VAL A 375 13.69 16.77 -17.85
N LEU A 376 12.60 16.55 -17.09
CA LEU A 376 11.54 17.54 -16.89
C LEU A 376 12.06 18.78 -16.15
N ALA A 377 12.78 18.60 -15.03
CA ALA A 377 13.33 19.69 -14.24
C ALA A 377 14.29 20.59 -15.06
N HIS A 378 15.10 20.00 -15.94
CA HIS A 378 16.01 20.73 -16.84
C HIS A 378 15.32 21.42 -18.03
N GLN A 379 14.01 21.22 -18.23
CA GLN A 379 13.22 21.98 -19.21
C GLN A 379 12.75 23.33 -18.66
N ALA A 380 12.70 23.48 -17.33
CA ALA A 380 12.32 24.75 -16.73
C ALA A 380 13.37 25.83 -17.04
N ASP A 381 12.93 27.08 -17.18
CA ASP A 381 13.84 28.21 -17.43
C ASP A 381 14.81 28.42 -16.26
N TYR A 382 14.33 28.16 -15.04
CA TYR A 382 15.09 28.31 -13.80
C TYR A 382 15.01 27.03 -12.97
N LEU A 383 16.14 26.33 -12.84
CA LEU A 383 16.28 25.14 -11.99
C LEU A 383 17.00 25.50 -10.69
N ILE A 384 16.36 25.23 -9.54
CA ILE A 384 16.87 25.52 -8.19
C ILE A 384 16.95 24.20 -7.39
N PRO A 385 18.09 23.50 -7.44
CA PRO A 385 18.30 22.27 -6.66
C PRO A 385 18.77 22.60 -5.23
N LEU A 386 17.99 22.17 -4.24
CA LEU A 386 18.29 22.32 -2.82
C LEU A 386 19.14 21.17 -2.26
N ASN A 387 19.02 20.00 -2.88
CA ASN A 387 19.74 18.80 -2.48
C ASN A 387 20.84 18.50 -3.50
N ASN A 388 22.05 18.97 -3.19
CA ASN A 388 23.25 18.75 -4.00
C ASN A 388 24.05 17.53 -3.56
N ALA A 389 23.45 16.58 -2.81
CA ALA A 389 24.11 15.34 -2.40
C ALA A 389 24.39 14.45 -3.62
N ILE A 390 25.46 14.76 -4.35
CA ILE A 390 26.04 13.87 -5.34
C ILE A 390 26.68 12.71 -4.57
N GLY A 391 25.91 11.63 -4.38
CA GLY A 391 26.41 10.28 -4.11
C GLY A 391 26.88 9.95 -2.68
N HIS A 392 26.34 10.56 -1.61
CA HIS A 392 26.83 10.24 -0.26
C HIS A 392 25.84 10.10 0.92
N THR A 393 24.57 10.56 0.87
CA THR A 393 23.57 10.26 1.93
C THR A 393 22.10 10.49 1.50
N THR A 394 21.17 9.69 2.05
CA THR A 394 19.70 9.90 2.13
C THR A 394 19.24 10.71 3.35
N LYS A 395 20.16 11.01 4.28
CA LYS A 395 19.95 12.12 5.21
C LYS A 395 19.85 13.39 4.38
N THR A 396 18.67 14.00 4.42
CA THR A 396 18.44 15.32 3.87
C THR A 396 19.49 16.27 4.45
N GLN A 397 20.33 16.85 3.59
CA GLN A 397 21.19 17.96 4.05
C GLN A 397 20.31 19.15 4.44
N ASN A 398 19.17 19.30 3.76
CA ASN A 398 18.13 20.28 4.00
C ASN A 398 16.76 19.60 4.04
N PHE A 399 15.97 19.89 5.06
CA PHE A 399 14.55 19.53 5.09
C PHE A 399 13.76 20.38 4.09
N ASP A 400 12.57 19.92 3.71
CA ASP A 400 11.73 20.58 2.70
C ASP A 400 11.38 22.04 3.03
N GLY A 401 11.41 22.47 4.29
CA GLY A 401 11.23 23.88 4.66
C GLY A 401 12.23 24.84 4.02
N ALA A 402 13.37 24.35 3.50
CA ALA A 402 14.29 25.15 2.70
C ALA A 402 13.66 25.68 1.40
N VAL A 403 12.59 25.05 0.89
CA VAL A 403 11.88 25.56 -0.30
C VAL A 403 11.23 26.92 -0.06
N ILE A 404 10.90 27.24 1.20
CA ILE A 404 10.16 28.47 1.55
C ILE A 404 11.02 29.71 1.25
N ASP A 405 12.33 29.66 1.56
CA ASP A 405 13.25 30.76 1.30
C ASP A 405 13.45 31.00 -0.20
N GLU A 406 13.59 29.93 -0.99
CA GLU A 406 13.71 30.04 -2.45
C GLU A 406 12.40 30.51 -3.10
N MET A 407 11.25 30.01 -2.62
CA MET A 407 9.93 30.48 -3.04
C MET A 407 9.80 31.98 -2.82
N LYS A 408 10.16 32.46 -1.62
CA LYS A 408 10.15 33.88 -1.30
C LYS A 408 11.08 34.67 -2.22
N ALA A 409 12.31 34.19 -2.46
CA ALA A 409 13.27 34.85 -3.34
C ALA A 409 12.79 34.94 -4.81
N VAL A 410 11.99 33.98 -5.28
CA VAL A 410 11.34 34.02 -6.60
C VAL A 410 10.18 35.02 -6.60
N LEU A 411 9.34 35.00 -5.57
CA LEU A 411 8.15 35.85 -5.47
C LEU A 411 8.48 37.34 -5.26
N ASP A 412 9.56 37.66 -4.53
CA ASP A 412 10.07 39.02 -4.30
C ASP A 412 10.54 39.71 -5.60
N ARG A 413 10.80 38.95 -6.66
CA ARG A 413 11.12 39.51 -7.98
C ARG A 413 9.83 40.00 -8.65
N PRO A 414 9.79 41.24 -9.17
CA PRO A 414 8.68 41.72 -9.96
C PRO A 414 8.42 40.79 -11.15
N ALA A 415 7.17 40.35 -11.31
CA ALA A 415 6.76 39.53 -12.45
C ALA A 415 6.26 40.45 -13.57
N GLU A 416 6.96 40.48 -14.70
CA GLU A 416 6.49 41.11 -15.94
C GLU A 416 5.72 40.12 -16.83
N LYS A 417 6.02 38.83 -16.68
CA LYS A 417 5.36 37.71 -17.35
C LYS A 417 4.56 36.88 -16.35
N ASN A 418 3.74 35.97 -16.87
CA ASN A 418 3.22 34.88 -16.06
C ASN A 418 4.36 34.01 -15.55
N ARG A 419 4.21 33.46 -14.34
CA ARG A 419 5.17 32.51 -13.79
C ARG A 419 4.48 31.30 -13.19
N VAL A 420 5.05 30.12 -13.44
CA VAL A 420 4.64 28.87 -12.82
C VAL A 420 5.84 28.29 -12.09
N ILE A 421 5.65 28.00 -10.80
CA ILE A 421 6.70 27.48 -9.92
C ILE A 421 6.33 26.06 -9.52
N PHE A 422 7.07 25.09 -10.03
CA PHE A 422 6.98 23.70 -9.62
C PHE A 422 7.86 23.50 -8.38
N VAL A 423 7.30 22.95 -7.32
CA VAL A 423 7.99 22.62 -6.06
C VAL A 423 7.93 21.11 -5.88
N HIS A 424 9.07 20.43 -6.00
CA HIS A 424 9.16 18.98 -5.86
C HIS A 424 9.80 18.61 -4.51
N LEU A 425 8.96 18.08 -3.62
CA LEU A 425 9.32 17.79 -2.23
C LEU A 425 9.99 16.44 -2.08
N MET A 426 10.80 16.28 -1.02
CA MET A 426 11.19 14.96 -0.53
C MET A 426 10.03 14.29 0.24
N GLY A 427 9.12 15.10 0.77
CA GLY A 427 7.83 14.71 1.33
C GLY A 427 7.94 13.63 2.39
N ASN A 428 7.10 12.60 2.23
CA ASN A 428 6.93 11.52 3.19
C ASN A 428 7.69 10.25 2.76
N HIS A 429 8.77 10.39 1.97
CA HIS A 429 9.60 9.26 1.54
C HIS A 429 10.25 8.55 2.74
N SER A 430 10.36 7.22 2.69
CA SER A 430 11.05 6.43 3.71
C SER A 430 12.57 6.71 3.72
N SER A 431 13.30 6.61 4.84
CA SER A 431 12.90 6.48 6.24
C SER A 431 12.26 7.77 6.81
N TYR A 432 10.99 7.70 7.25
CA TYR A 432 10.15 8.88 7.56
C TYR A 432 10.72 9.81 8.64
N CYS A 433 11.43 9.27 9.64
CA CYS A 433 11.98 10.07 10.74
C CYS A 433 13.05 11.07 10.25
N SER A 434 13.56 10.90 9.04
CA SER A 434 14.55 11.78 8.42
C SER A 434 13.92 12.86 7.54
N ARG A 435 12.59 13.05 7.59
CA ARG A 435 11.85 14.00 6.75
C ARG A 435 11.49 15.30 7.45
N TYR A 436 11.69 15.39 8.77
CA TYR A 436 11.33 16.54 9.57
C TYR A 436 12.42 16.86 10.61
N PRO A 437 12.58 18.13 11.01
CA PRO A 437 13.49 18.51 12.08
C PRO A 437 12.88 18.25 13.46
N GLU A 438 13.70 18.30 14.52
CA GLU A 438 13.31 17.92 15.89
C GLU A 438 12.08 18.68 16.40
N GLU A 439 11.86 19.92 15.96
CA GLU A 439 10.70 20.74 16.38
C GLU A 439 9.35 20.15 15.92
N TYR A 440 9.36 19.26 14.93
CA TYR A 440 8.18 18.58 14.39
C TYR A 440 8.04 17.13 14.88
N GLU A 441 8.89 16.68 15.82
CA GLU A 441 8.79 15.37 16.46
C GLU A 441 7.69 15.36 17.55
N LYS A 442 6.44 15.60 17.15
CA LYS A 442 5.29 15.73 18.06
C LYS A 442 4.81 14.38 18.59
N TYR A 443 4.73 13.37 17.73
CA TYR A 443 4.29 12.02 18.06
C TYR A 443 5.51 11.15 18.36
N THR A 444 5.64 10.71 19.62
CA THR A 444 6.78 9.89 20.08
C THR A 444 6.37 8.72 20.98
N GLY A 445 5.15 8.77 21.55
CA GLY A 445 4.63 7.76 22.47
C GLY A 445 4.23 6.46 21.80
N ALA A 446 4.01 5.42 22.61
CA ALA A 446 3.41 4.18 22.13
C ALA A 446 2.01 4.43 21.57
N LEU A 447 1.64 3.71 20.51
CA LEU A 447 0.25 3.71 20.04
C LEU A 447 -0.63 3.10 21.13
N THR A 448 -1.79 3.69 21.38
CA THR A 448 -2.75 3.20 22.38
C THR A 448 -3.90 2.45 21.72
N ALA A 449 -4.51 1.51 22.44
CA ALA A 449 -5.73 0.85 21.98
C ALA A 449 -6.89 1.84 21.76
N SER A 450 -6.95 2.88 22.59
CA SER A 450 -7.99 3.92 22.56
C SER A 450 -7.96 4.75 21.28
N GLU A 451 -6.78 5.10 20.76
CA GLU A 451 -6.64 5.86 19.52
C GLU A 451 -6.59 4.93 18.30
N PHE A 452 -5.77 3.88 18.37
CA PHE A 452 -5.33 3.09 17.22
C PHE A 452 -6.01 1.72 17.07
N GLY A 453 -6.91 1.34 17.97
CA GLY A 453 -7.51 0.00 17.96
C GLY A 453 -6.44 -1.08 18.02
N ARG A 454 -6.57 -2.17 17.25
CA ARG A 454 -5.61 -3.30 17.25
C ARG A 454 -4.22 -2.97 16.77
N LEU A 455 -4.00 -1.86 16.07
CA LEU A 455 -2.68 -1.49 15.57
C LEU A 455 -1.66 -1.28 16.71
N HIS A 456 -2.12 -0.96 17.92
CA HIS A 456 -1.26 -0.84 19.10
C HIS A 456 -0.53 -2.14 19.47
N LEU A 457 -1.05 -3.30 19.06
CA LEU A 457 -0.45 -4.61 19.37
C LEU A 457 0.84 -4.86 18.58
N ASP A 458 1.05 -4.14 17.47
CA ASP A 458 2.27 -4.25 16.68
C ASP A 458 3.29 -3.19 17.12
N ASN A 459 4.15 -3.55 18.06
CA ASN A 459 5.22 -2.66 18.56
C ASN A 459 6.14 -2.12 17.46
N SER A 460 6.29 -2.86 16.34
CA SER A 460 7.14 -2.39 15.23
C SER A 460 6.48 -1.29 14.41
N LEU A 461 5.15 -1.13 14.51
CA LEU A 461 4.42 -0.06 13.84
C LEU A 461 4.51 1.28 14.58
N HIS A 462 4.77 1.28 15.90
CA HIS A 462 4.66 2.49 16.72
C HIS A 462 5.57 3.62 16.24
N GLN A 463 6.86 3.34 16.10
CA GLN A 463 7.82 4.34 15.64
C GLN A 463 7.57 4.72 14.18
N ASN A 464 7.28 3.73 13.33
CA ASN A 464 7.06 3.97 11.90
C ASN A 464 5.86 4.91 11.66
N MET A 465 4.73 4.64 12.32
CA MET A 465 3.51 5.44 12.28
C MET A 465 3.75 6.87 12.81
N ASN A 466 4.40 6.99 13.97
CA ASN A 466 4.71 8.30 14.56
C ASN A 466 5.62 9.14 13.67
N CYS A 467 6.68 8.54 13.10
CA CYS A 467 7.56 9.24 12.18
C CYS A 467 6.84 9.63 10.88
N TYR A 468 5.92 8.80 10.39
CA TYR A 468 5.11 9.17 9.24
C TYR A 468 4.20 10.36 9.57
N ASP A 469 3.42 10.30 10.65
CA ASP A 469 2.52 11.40 11.03
C ASP A 469 3.26 12.71 11.35
N ASN A 470 4.48 12.64 11.90
CA ASN A 470 5.35 13.81 12.07
C ASN A 470 5.85 14.38 10.74
N SER A 471 6.16 13.52 9.75
CA SER A 471 6.52 14.01 8.42
C SER A 471 5.32 14.64 7.70
N VAL A 472 4.10 14.14 7.93
CA VAL A 472 2.86 14.81 7.47
C VAL A 472 2.73 16.19 8.12
N LEU A 473 2.96 16.29 9.44
CA LEU A 473 2.93 17.58 10.17
C LEU A 473 3.94 18.59 9.64
N TYR A 474 5.12 18.14 9.24
CA TYR A 474 6.09 19.01 8.61
C TYR A 474 5.69 19.41 7.18
N GLY A 475 5.11 18.48 6.41
CA GLY A 475 4.56 18.77 5.09
C GLY A 475 3.41 19.80 5.12
N ASP A 476 2.55 19.74 6.14
CA ASP A 476 1.52 20.75 6.43
C ASP A 476 2.13 22.14 6.62
N TYR A 477 3.17 22.26 7.44
CA TYR A 477 3.88 23.52 7.63
C TYR A 477 4.47 24.06 6.32
N VAL A 478 5.11 23.21 5.52
CA VAL A 478 5.69 23.62 4.25
C VAL A 478 4.61 24.10 3.28
N ALA A 479 3.54 23.33 3.09
CA ALA A 479 2.44 23.70 2.21
C ALA A 479 1.72 24.97 2.67
N GLY A 480 1.41 25.08 3.96
CA GLY A 480 0.80 26.26 4.57
C GLY A 480 1.66 27.51 4.40
N SER A 481 2.97 27.40 4.66
CA SER A 481 3.91 28.52 4.50
C SER A 481 4.02 29.00 3.04
N ILE A 482 3.91 28.09 2.07
CA ILE A 482 3.88 28.49 0.65
C ILE A 482 2.58 29.24 0.34
N ILE A 483 1.44 28.80 0.87
CA ILE A 483 0.16 29.50 0.70
C ILE A 483 0.23 30.90 1.33
N ASP A 484 0.81 31.04 2.53
CA ASP A 484 1.01 32.34 3.19
C ASP A 484 1.80 33.31 2.31
N LEU A 485 2.86 32.85 1.64
CA LEU A 485 3.62 33.67 0.69
C LEU A 485 2.78 34.11 -0.52
N LEU A 486 1.83 33.28 -0.96
CA LEU A 486 0.96 33.58 -2.11
C LEU A 486 -0.19 34.53 -1.75
N ILE A 487 -0.64 34.55 -0.49
CA ILE A 487 -1.64 35.51 0.00
C ILE A 487 -1.12 36.95 -0.18
N ASP A 488 0.19 37.15 0.02
CA ASP A 488 0.85 38.46 -0.13
C ASP A 488 1.11 38.86 -1.61
N VAL A 489 0.87 37.97 -2.57
CA VAL A 489 1.05 38.27 -4.00
C VAL A 489 -0.09 39.16 -4.49
N ASN A 490 0.28 40.36 -4.98
CA ASN A 490 -0.66 41.23 -5.67
C ASN A 490 -1.04 40.66 -7.04
N GLY A 491 -2.30 40.24 -7.19
CA GLY A 491 -2.86 39.81 -8.49
C GLY A 491 -3.44 38.41 -8.43
N VAL A 492 -3.54 37.75 -9.59
CA VAL A 492 -4.01 36.38 -9.66
C VAL A 492 -2.89 35.45 -9.19
N ALA A 493 -3.17 34.75 -8.09
CA ALA A 493 -2.35 33.67 -7.57
C ALA A 493 -3.16 32.39 -7.34
N GLY A 494 -2.50 31.23 -7.39
CA GLY A 494 -3.08 29.95 -7.02
C GLY A 494 -2.04 28.87 -6.76
N LEU A 495 -2.41 27.88 -5.94
CA LEU A 495 -1.58 26.73 -5.61
C LEU A 495 -2.37 25.44 -5.81
N LEU A 496 -1.82 24.51 -6.58
CA LEU A 496 -2.30 23.13 -6.67
C LEU A 496 -1.27 22.22 -5.99
N TYR A 497 -1.71 21.42 -5.03
CA TYR A 497 -0.92 20.36 -4.40
C TYR A 497 -1.45 19.00 -4.83
N PHE A 498 -0.58 18.11 -5.28
CA PHE A 498 -0.89 16.68 -5.41
C PHE A 498 0.30 15.85 -4.95
N SER A 499 0.04 14.70 -4.32
CA SER A 499 1.09 13.70 -4.11
C SER A 499 1.24 12.84 -5.37
N ASP A 500 2.47 12.44 -5.68
CA ASP A 500 2.75 11.50 -6.75
C ASP A 500 2.09 10.12 -6.48
N HIS A 501 2.33 9.54 -5.32
CA HIS A 501 1.69 8.34 -4.79
C HIS A 501 1.60 8.43 -3.27
N ALA A 502 1.10 7.37 -2.65
CA ALA A 502 1.02 7.20 -1.22
C ALA A 502 1.80 5.95 -0.78
N ASP A 503 2.10 5.85 0.50
CA ASP A 503 2.65 4.65 1.13
C ASP A 503 1.58 3.93 1.97
N ASP A 504 1.61 2.60 1.97
CA ASP A 504 0.85 1.78 2.93
C ASP A 504 1.67 1.59 4.22
N VAL A 505 1.53 2.59 5.09
CA VAL A 505 2.21 2.69 6.39
C VAL A 505 1.71 1.62 7.35
N VAL A 506 0.41 1.32 7.34
CA VAL A 506 -0.23 0.37 8.27
C VAL A 506 0.29 -1.05 8.05
N ARG A 507 0.38 -1.51 6.80
CA ARG A 507 0.91 -2.84 6.47
C ARG A 507 2.44 -2.87 6.39
N LYS A 508 3.11 -1.71 6.41
CA LYS A 508 4.57 -1.56 6.29
C LYS A 508 5.14 -2.14 5.00
N VAL A 509 4.40 -1.98 3.91
CA VAL A 509 4.80 -2.46 2.57
C VAL A 509 5.27 -1.31 1.66
N GLY A 510 5.27 -0.08 2.18
CA GLY A 510 5.66 1.13 1.45
C GLY A 510 4.76 1.32 0.23
N HIS A 511 5.38 1.53 -0.92
CA HIS A 511 4.71 1.71 -2.21
C HIS A 511 5.10 0.65 -3.25
N ASN A 512 5.50 -0.55 -2.79
CA ASN A 512 5.95 -1.64 -3.66
C ASN A 512 4.81 -2.16 -4.57
N ALA A 513 4.90 -1.85 -5.88
CA ALA A 513 3.91 -2.23 -6.89
C ALA A 513 3.64 -3.75 -6.98
N THR A 514 4.60 -4.60 -6.59
CA THR A 514 4.43 -6.06 -6.63
C THR A 514 3.61 -6.59 -5.45
N ASN A 515 3.55 -5.86 -4.34
CA ASN A 515 2.71 -6.15 -3.17
C ASN A 515 1.63 -5.07 -3.01
N PHE A 516 0.98 -4.75 -4.14
CA PHE A 516 0.05 -3.63 -4.26
C PHE A 516 -1.10 -3.67 -3.23
N THR A 517 -1.37 -2.51 -2.63
CA THR A 517 -2.60 -2.22 -1.91
C THR A 517 -3.16 -0.89 -2.39
N TYR A 518 -4.48 -0.71 -2.27
CA TYR A 518 -5.10 0.56 -2.66
C TYR A 518 -4.66 1.72 -1.77
N ASP A 519 -4.15 1.47 -0.56
CA ASP A 519 -3.65 2.51 0.33
C ASP A 519 -2.44 3.23 -0.28
N MET A 520 -1.66 2.54 -1.14
CA MET A 520 -0.53 3.12 -1.90
C MET A 520 -0.95 4.14 -2.97
N THR A 521 -2.25 4.26 -3.27
CA THR A 521 -2.74 5.19 -4.30
C THR A 521 -3.65 6.27 -3.76
N ARG A 522 -3.89 6.30 -2.43
CA ARG A 522 -4.78 7.26 -1.78
C ARG A 522 -4.05 8.58 -1.49
N ILE A 523 -3.88 9.36 -2.54
CA ILE A 523 -3.16 10.64 -2.49
C ILE A 523 -4.07 11.80 -2.09
N PRO A 524 -3.53 12.84 -1.43
CA PRO A 524 -4.21 14.13 -1.32
C PRO A 524 -4.12 14.92 -2.63
N LEU A 525 -5.15 15.73 -2.85
CA LEU A 525 -5.22 16.76 -3.87
C LEU A 525 -6.00 17.93 -3.28
N PHE A 526 -5.40 19.12 -3.30
CA PHE A 526 -6.07 20.34 -2.85
C PHE A 526 -5.61 21.56 -3.64
N LEU A 527 -6.45 22.58 -3.63
CA LEU A 527 -6.27 23.80 -4.40
C LEU A 527 -6.57 25.02 -3.53
N TRP A 528 -5.66 25.99 -3.52
CA TRP A 528 -5.87 27.32 -2.97
C TRP A 528 -5.89 28.34 -4.12
N LEU A 529 -6.83 29.28 -4.09
CA LEU A 529 -7.00 30.31 -5.12
C LEU A 529 -7.18 31.68 -4.48
N SER A 530 -6.41 32.66 -4.94
CA SER A 530 -6.60 34.07 -4.58
C SER A 530 -8.00 34.57 -4.95
N ASP A 531 -8.47 35.60 -4.24
CA ASP A 531 -9.75 36.25 -4.56
C ASP A 531 -9.76 36.85 -5.97
N GLN A 532 -8.61 37.32 -6.46
CA GLN A 532 -8.45 37.80 -7.83
C GLN A 532 -8.64 36.67 -8.84
N TYR A 533 -8.13 35.46 -8.57
CA TYR A 533 -8.40 34.29 -9.42
C TYR A 533 -9.90 33.99 -9.42
N LYS A 534 -10.52 33.86 -8.23
CA LYS A 534 -11.94 33.54 -8.07
C LYS A 534 -12.84 34.53 -8.82
N ASN A 535 -12.49 35.82 -8.77
CA ASN A 535 -13.24 36.88 -9.47
C ASN A 535 -13.03 36.87 -10.99
N ARG A 536 -11.84 36.50 -11.47
CA ARG A 536 -11.51 36.49 -12.91
C ARG A 536 -12.03 35.26 -13.62
N TYR A 537 -11.86 34.09 -13.02
CA TYR A 537 -12.15 32.78 -13.63
C TYR A 537 -13.34 32.10 -12.94
N GLN A 538 -14.47 32.82 -12.84
CA GLN A 538 -15.67 32.34 -12.16
C GLN A 538 -16.19 31.01 -12.71
N ASP A 539 -16.23 30.87 -14.04
CA ASP A 539 -16.69 29.63 -14.70
C ASP A 539 -15.79 28.43 -14.33
N LYS A 540 -14.47 28.65 -14.21
CA LYS A 540 -13.52 27.61 -13.80
C LYS A 540 -13.71 27.22 -12.35
N LEU A 541 -13.88 28.21 -11.47
CA LEU A 541 -14.16 27.97 -10.06
C LEU A 541 -15.46 27.17 -9.88
N GLU A 542 -16.52 27.52 -10.60
CA GLU A 542 -17.79 26.78 -10.56
C GLU A 542 -17.60 25.32 -11.02
N ASN A 543 -16.85 25.09 -12.11
CA ASN A 543 -16.56 23.74 -12.58
C ASN A 543 -15.72 22.95 -11.57
N ILE A 544 -14.70 23.55 -10.95
CA ILE A 544 -13.89 22.90 -9.92
C ILE A 544 -14.77 22.45 -8.76
N ILE A 545 -15.64 23.33 -8.25
CA ILE A 545 -16.57 23.01 -7.15
C ILE A 545 -17.52 21.88 -7.57
N ASN A 546 -18.07 21.94 -8.79
CA ASN A 546 -18.96 20.90 -9.32
C ASN A 546 -18.27 19.54 -9.56
N ASN A 547 -16.95 19.55 -9.72
CA ASN A 547 -16.13 18.36 -9.96
C ASN A 547 -15.40 17.85 -8.70
N GLN A 548 -15.48 18.54 -7.57
CA GLN A 548 -14.72 18.26 -6.34
C GLN A 548 -14.89 16.84 -5.79
N ASP A 549 -16.10 16.27 -5.93
CA ASP A 549 -16.45 14.92 -5.50
C ASP A 549 -16.28 13.85 -6.61
N ARG A 550 -15.84 14.22 -7.81
CA ARG A 550 -15.63 13.26 -8.91
C ARG A 550 -14.33 12.50 -8.70
N LEU A 551 -14.29 11.29 -9.24
CA LEU A 551 -13.08 10.49 -9.27
C LEU A 551 -12.02 11.23 -10.09
N PHE A 552 -10.80 11.32 -9.57
CA PHE A 552 -9.67 11.98 -10.22
C PHE A 552 -8.42 11.13 -10.12
N SER A 553 -7.74 10.92 -11.25
CA SER A 553 -6.47 10.23 -11.31
C SER A 553 -5.38 11.26 -11.61
N ASN A 554 -4.23 11.20 -10.94
CA ASN A 554 -3.21 12.24 -11.10
C ASN A 554 -2.52 12.27 -12.48
N ASP A 555 -2.82 11.34 -13.39
CA ASP A 555 -2.46 11.46 -14.82
C ASP A 555 -3.32 12.49 -15.58
N ASP A 556 -4.39 13.03 -14.97
CA ASP A 556 -5.19 14.15 -15.48
C ASP A 556 -4.62 15.54 -15.08
N ILE A 557 -3.52 15.57 -14.32
CA ILE A 557 -2.88 16.82 -13.86
C ILE A 557 -2.45 17.70 -15.04
N TYR A 558 -1.91 17.13 -16.12
CA TYR A 558 -1.44 17.87 -17.29
C TYR A 558 -2.54 18.80 -17.86
N ASP A 559 -3.70 18.23 -18.18
CA ASP A 559 -4.83 18.99 -18.72
C ASP A 559 -5.46 19.91 -17.68
N THR A 560 -5.50 19.47 -16.41
CA THR A 560 -5.97 20.30 -15.30
C THR A 560 -5.11 21.55 -15.10
N LEU A 561 -3.78 21.48 -15.25
CA LEU A 561 -2.90 22.64 -15.15
C LEU A 561 -3.13 23.62 -16.32
N ILE A 562 -3.26 23.10 -17.55
CA ILE A 562 -3.56 23.93 -18.73
C ILE A 562 -4.89 24.69 -18.53
N GLY A 563 -5.91 23.97 -18.07
CA GLY A 563 -7.22 24.51 -17.72
C GLY A 563 -7.13 25.55 -16.62
N LEU A 564 -6.51 25.21 -15.49
CA LEU A 564 -6.39 26.10 -14.34
C LEU A 564 -5.65 27.41 -14.67
N PHE A 565 -4.60 27.33 -15.50
CA PHE A 565 -3.77 28.48 -15.87
C PHE A 565 -4.32 29.27 -17.06
N ASP A 566 -5.39 28.80 -17.69
CA ASP A 566 -6.00 29.43 -18.88
C ASP A 566 -5.01 29.59 -20.04
N ILE A 567 -4.29 28.50 -20.36
CA ILE A 567 -3.41 28.42 -21.53
C ILE A 567 -4.24 27.98 -22.75
N ASP A 568 -4.21 28.76 -23.82
CA ASP A 568 -4.82 28.37 -25.11
C ASP A 568 -3.83 27.52 -25.91
N THR A 569 -4.14 26.25 -26.14
CA THR A 569 -3.26 25.31 -26.85
C THR A 569 -4.04 24.21 -27.58
N ASP A 570 -3.48 23.76 -28.72
CA ASP A 570 -3.99 22.64 -29.50
C ASP A 570 -3.77 21.25 -28.85
N ARG A 571 -3.16 21.23 -27.66
CA ARG A 571 -2.77 20.02 -26.92
C ARG A 571 -3.63 19.71 -25.70
N TYR A 572 -4.59 20.58 -25.41
CA TYR A 572 -5.51 20.48 -24.29
C TYR A 572 -6.66 19.49 -24.55
N GLN A 573 -7.04 18.72 -23.53
CA GLN A 573 -8.23 17.85 -23.52
C GLN A 573 -9.14 18.20 -22.34
N ALA A 574 -10.22 18.94 -22.62
CA ALA A 574 -11.18 19.41 -21.62
C ALA A 574 -11.90 18.32 -20.81
N VAL A 575 -11.86 17.06 -21.27
CA VAL A 575 -12.45 15.90 -20.55
C VAL A 575 -11.60 15.42 -19.37
N ASN A 576 -10.32 15.81 -19.33
CA ASN A 576 -9.35 15.45 -18.28
C ASN A 576 -9.01 16.65 -17.37
N ASP A 577 -9.73 17.76 -17.46
CA ASP A 577 -9.45 18.97 -16.70
C ASP A 577 -10.51 19.24 -15.64
N LEU A 578 -10.13 19.21 -14.35
CA LEU A 578 -11.05 19.49 -13.24
C LEU A 578 -11.74 20.86 -13.31
N SER A 579 -11.15 21.85 -13.99
CA SER A 579 -11.71 23.18 -14.18
C SER A 579 -12.65 23.32 -15.38
N SER A 580 -12.90 22.21 -16.09
CA SER A 580 -13.82 22.13 -17.22
C SER A 580 -15.14 21.47 -16.84
N ALA A 581 -16.24 22.00 -17.38
CA ALA A 581 -17.56 21.39 -17.28
C ALA A 581 -17.65 20.00 -17.94
N GLN A 582 -16.70 19.68 -18.84
CA GLN A 582 -16.63 18.40 -19.56
C GLN A 582 -15.87 17.32 -18.80
N TYR A 583 -15.24 17.65 -17.66
CA TYR A 583 -14.45 16.70 -16.89
C TYR A 583 -15.23 15.44 -16.57
N PHE A 584 -14.71 14.26 -16.94
CA PHE A 584 -15.38 13.01 -16.59
C PHE A 584 -14.44 11.81 -16.66
N LEU A 585 -14.21 11.18 -15.51
CA LEU A 585 -13.58 9.86 -15.40
C LEU A 585 -14.63 8.83 -14.92
N ALA A 586 -15.00 7.92 -15.81
CA ALA A 586 -15.92 6.84 -15.45
C ALA A 586 -15.23 5.80 -14.57
N GLU A 587 -15.94 5.27 -13.58
CA GLU A 587 -15.41 4.24 -12.67
C GLU A 587 -14.89 2.99 -13.40
N ASN A 588 -15.53 2.59 -14.51
CA ASN A 588 -15.11 1.44 -15.30
C ASN A 588 -13.86 1.71 -16.16
N ASP A 589 -13.54 2.98 -16.40
CA ASP A 589 -12.38 3.43 -17.17
C ASP A 589 -11.23 3.89 -16.26
N ALA A 590 -11.43 3.81 -14.94
CA ALA A 590 -10.44 4.20 -13.94
C ALA A 590 -9.53 3.03 -13.58
N TYR A 591 -8.23 3.24 -13.74
CA TYR A 591 -7.18 2.25 -13.47
C TYR A 591 -6.01 2.89 -12.73
N THR A 592 -5.23 2.05 -12.07
CA THR A 592 -3.89 2.35 -11.53
C THR A 592 -2.90 1.27 -11.98
N LEU A 593 -1.63 1.45 -11.63
CA LEU A 593 -0.50 0.68 -12.14
C LEU A 593 -0.48 0.65 -13.68
N HIS A 594 -0.72 1.82 -14.30
CA HIS A 594 -0.75 2.00 -15.76
C HIS A 594 -1.69 1.01 -16.47
N GLY A 595 -2.96 0.99 -16.04
CA GLY A 595 -3.98 0.14 -16.66
C GLY A 595 -3.98 -1.32 -16.18
N LYS A 596 -3.05 -1.75 -15.32
CA LYS A 596 -2.96 -3.14 -14.83
C LYS A 596 -4.05 -3.45 -13.79
N VAL A 597 -4.44 -2.49 -12.96
CA VAL A 597 -5.37 -2.69 -11.84
C VAL A 597 -6.59 -1.77 -11.95
N PRO A 598 -7.82 -2.28 -12.12
CA PRO A 598 -9.02 -1.46 -12.14
C PRO A 598 -9.28 -0.80 -10.79
N TYR A 599 -9.56 0.50 -10.74
CA TYR A 599 -9.78 1.25 -9.50
C TYR A 599 -10.95 0.68 -8.67
N ALA A 600 -12.04 0.28 -9.33
CA ALA A 600 -13.23 -0.30 -8.69
C ALA A 600 -13.23 -1.84 -8.61
N ALA A 601 -12.06 -2.46 -8.55
CA ALA A 601 -11.95 -3.88 -8.22
C ALA A 601 -12.48 -4.15 -6.80
N SER A 602 -12.87 -5.39 -6.51
CA SER A 602 -13.40 -5.77 -5.18
C SER A 602 -12.41 -5.54 -4.03
N GLY A 603 -11.11 -5.47 -4.33
CA GLY A 603 -10.07 -5.16 -3.35
C GLY A 603 -10.05 -3.72 -2.86
N ASN A 604 -10.65 -2.76 -3.59
CA ASN A 604 -10.72 -1.36 -3.17
C ASN A 604 -11.89 -1.12 -2.20
N VAL A 605 -11.76 -1.68 -1.01
CA VAL A 605 -12.81 -1.67 0.02
C VAL A 605 -13.21 -0.25 0.44
N SER A 606 -12.26 0.68 0.52
CA SER A 606 -12.52 2.07 0.89
C SER A 606 -13.38 2.80 -0.14
N HIS A 607 -13.16 2.56 -1.44
CA HIS A 607 -14.03 3.07 -2.51
C HIS A 607 -15.46 2.52 -2.40
N HIS A 608 -15.62 1.20 -2.31
CA HIS A 608 -16.94 0.58 -2.20
C HIS A 608 -17.68 1.05 -0.95
N GLN A 609 -16.96 1.21 0.18
CA GLN A 609 -17.52 1.77 1.41
C GLN A 609 -18.07 3.18 1.20
N ALA A 610 -17.28 4.09 0.63
CA ALA A 610 -17.70 5.46 0.38
C ALA A 610 -18.93 5.53 -0.54
N VAL A 611 -18.93 4.76 -1.63
CA VAL A 611 -20.06 4.69 -2.58
C VAL A 611 -21.32 4.16 -1.90
N ASN A 612 -21.21 3.08 -1.12
CA ASN A 612 -22.34 2.47 -0.44
C ASN A 612 -22.91 3.39 0.64
N ILE A 613 -22.05 4.04 1.43
CA ILE A 613 -22.49 4.98 2.46
C ILE A 613 -23.20 6.18 1.83
N LYS A 614 -22.64 6.81 0.78
CA LYS A 614 -23.29 7.93 0.07
C LYS A 614 -24.71 7.57 -0.40
N ARG A 615 -24.90 6.35 -0.91
CA ARG A 615 -26.23 5.82 -1.29
C ARG A 615 -27.14 5.67 -0.06
N LEU A 616 -26.66 5.02 0.99
CA LEU A 616 -27.42 4.81 2.23
C LEU A 616 -27.90 6.12 2.88
N LEU A 617 -27.04 7.14 2.91
CA LEU A 617 -27.34 8.41 3.55
C LEU A 617 -28.36 9.25 2.77
N THR A 618 -28.46 9.06 1.46
CA THR A 618 -29.47 9.72 0.61
C THR A 618 -30.87 9.14 0.85
N ASP A 619 -30.97 7.83 1.13
CA ASP A 619 -32.23 7.09 1.27
C ASP A 619 -32.85 7.14 2.70
N GLN A 620 -32.54 8.18 3.50
CA GLN A 620 -33.01 8.39 4.89
C GLN A 620 -32.61 7.32 5.94
N GLY A 621 -31.63 6.45 5.64
CA GLY A 621 -31.22 5.32 6.50
C GLY A 621 -30.30 5.64 7.70
N GLN A 622 -29.92 6.89 7.92
CA GLN A 622 -28.77 7.26 8.78
C GLN A 622 -28.86 6.80 10.24
N THR A 623 -30.07 6.73 10.80
CA THR A 623 -30.28 6.28 12.19
C THR A 623 -30.68 4.81 12.29
N ARG A 624 -30.91 4.14 11.16
CA ARG A 624 -31.36 2.75 11.13
C ARG A 624 -30.22 1.78 10.87
N ILE A 625 -29.24 2.15 10.05
CA ILE A 625 -28.02 1.36 9.85
C ILE A 625 -26.89 2.05 10.60
N LEU A 626 -26.24 1.33 11.51
CA LEU A 626 -25.11 1.86 12.28
C LEU A 626 -23.85 1.02 12.07
N PRO A 627 -22.66 1.63 12.06
CA PRO A 627 -21.39 0.93 12.13
C PRO A 627 -21.25 0.14 13.43
N HIS A 628 -20.87 -1.13 13.29
CA HIS A 628 -20.60 -2.05 14.40
C HIS A 628 -19.19 -1.83 15.00
N ARG A 629 -19.09 -1.90 16.33
CA ARG A 629 -17.89 -1.86 17.18
C ARG A 629 -16.99 -0.66 16.95
N VAL A 630 -17.49 0.52 17.25
CA VAL A 630 -16.75 1.78 17.18
C VAL A 630 -16.06 2.04 18.52
N ASN A 631 -15.13 1.15 18.86
CA ASN A 631 -14.50 1.07 20.18
C ASN A 631 -13.19 1.87 20.30
N SER A 632 -12.82 2.67 19.29
CA SER A 632 -11.61 3.51 19.27
C SER A 632 -11.92 4.90 18.70
N ILE A 633 -11.08 5.88 19.04
CA ILE A 633 -11.19 7.25 18.55
C ILE A 633 -10.92 7.30 17.04
N GLY A 634 -9.92 6.57 16.54
CA GLY A 634 -9.64 6.50 15.11
C GLY A 634 -10.85 6.01 14.32
N LYS A 635 -11.49 4.91 14.74
CA LYS A 635 -12.66 4.38 14.04
C LYS A 635 -13.88 5.28 14.18
N LEU A 636 -14.03 5.96 15.32
CA LEU A 636 -15.06 6.98 15.50
C LEU A 636 -14.90 8.10 14.46
N ARG A 637 -13.68 8.58 14.24
CA ARG A 637 -13.41 9.62 13.24
C ARG A 637 -13.75 9.15 11.83
N ASP A 638 -13.31 7.96 11.42
CA ASP A 638 -13.66 7.39 10.12
C ASP A 638 -15.19 7.31 9.90
N VAL A 639 -15.91 6.84 10.92
CA VAL A 639 -17.37 6.69 10.89
C VAL A 639 -18.07 8.04 10.74
N GLN A 640 -17.60 9.06 11.43
CA GLN A 640 -18.19 10.40 11.39
C GLN A 640 -17.85 11.13 10.10
N ALA A 641 -16.62 11.02 9.61
CA ALA A 641 -16.18 11.52 8.31
C ALA A 641 -17.06 10.98 7.18
N SER A 642 -17.46 9.71 7.29
CA SER A 642 -18.38 9.07 6.35
C SER A 642 -19.84 9.56 6.45
N GLY A 643 -20.18 10.41 7.42
CA GLY A 643 -21.50 11.02 7.58
C GLY A 643 -22.49 10.24 8.44
N PHE A 644 -22.07 9.20 9.16
CA PHE A 644 -22.95 8.51 10.10
C PHE A 644 -23.25 9.37 11.32
N SER A 645 -24.53 9.39 11.73
CA SER A 645 -24.99 10.07 12.94
C SER A 645 -25.33 9.08 14.07
N GLY A 646 -24.89 7.84 13.97
CA GLY A 646 -25.00 6.88 15.06
C GLY A 646 -24.03 5.72 14.88
N LEU A 647 -23.84 4.98 15.96
CA LEU A 647 -22.87 3.88 16.05
C LEU A 647 -23.26 2.89 17.15
N GLU A 648 -22.58 1.76 17.16
CA GLU A 648 -22.53 0.85 18.30
C GLU A 648 -21.11 0.80 18.89
N LEU A 649 -21.03 0.70 20.22
CA LEU A 649 -19.80 0.43 20.94
C LEU A 649 -20.04 -0.48 22.15
N ASP A 650 -19.00 -1.24 22.48
CA ASP A 650 -18.97 -2.13 23.64
C ASP A 650 -18.49 -1.37 24.89
N ALA A 651 -19.06 -1.69 26.05
CA ALA A 651 -18.61 -1.14 27.32
C ALA A 651 -18.57 -2.15 28.47
N ILE A 652 -17.60 -1.93 29.37
CA ILE A 652 -17.42 -2.68 30.62
C ILE A 652 -17.40 -1.69 31.77
N TYR A 653 -18.23 -1.92 32.79
CA TYR A 653 -18.25 -1.09 34.00
C TYR A 653 -17.33 -1.66 35.09
N GLY A 654 -16.66 -0.80 35.85
CA GLY A 654 -15.92 -1.22 37.05
C GLY A 654 -14.54 -1.83 36.78
N LEU A 655 -14.03 -1.72 35.55
CA LEU A 655 -12.73 -2.29 35.20
C LEU A 655 -11.59 -1.58 35.97
N GLY A 656 -10.72 -2.36 36.62
CA GLY A 656 -9.63 -1.82 37.45
C GLY A 656 -10.09 -1.15 38.75
N ASN A 657 -11.28 -1.50 39.27
CA ASN A 657 -11.90 -0.92 40.48
C ASN A 657 -12.20 0.59 40.36
N LYS A 658 -12.39 1.09 39.13
CA LYS A 658 -12.80 2.48 38.87
C LYS A 658 -14.31 2.55 38.64
N ASP A 659 -14.97 3.56 39.20
CA ASP A 659 -16.41 3.83 38.98
C ASP A 659 -16.66 4.49 37.61
N THR A 660 -16.31 3.75 36.54
CA THR A 660 -16.36 4.24 35.16
C THR A 660 -16.71 3.11 34.20
N PHE A 661 -17.30 3.48 33.05
CA PHE A 661 -17.38 2.61 31.88
C PHE A 661 -16.10 2.75 31.06
N ILE A 662 -15.50 1.63 30.68
CA ILE A 662 -14.40 1.55 29.72
C ILE A 662 -14.98 1.03 28.39
N VAL A 663 -14.67 1.72 27.29
CA VAL A 663 -15.03 1.33 25.92
C VAL A 663 -14.14 0.16 25.52
N SER A 664 -14.71 -1.04 25.55
CA SER A 664 -13.99 -2.31 25.41
C SER A 664 -14.98 -3.45 25.26
N HIS A 665 -14.67 -4.42 24.39
CA HIS A 665 -15.44 -5.65 24.28
C HIS A 665 -15.09 -6.64 25.39
N ASP A 666 -13.81 -6.76 25.71
CA ASP A 666 -13.33 -7.57 26.84
C ASP A 666 -12.07 -6.99 27.49
N LYS A 667 -11.64 -7.59 28.61
CA LYS A 667 -10.47 -7.09 29.38
C LYS A 667 -9.15 -7.19 28.60
N SER A 668 -9.09 -7.97 27.52
CA SER A 668 -7.86 -8.21 26.74
C SER A 668 -7.61 -7.15 25.68
N ASP A 669 -8.60 -6.32 25.36
CA ASP A 669 -8.45 -5.21 24.40
C ASP A 669 -7.48 -4.12 24.91
N ASN A 670 -7.19 -4.10 26.23
CA ASN A 670 -6.29 -3.14 26.89
C ASN A 670 -6.63 -1.66 26.62
N SER A 671 -7.89 -1.34 26.32
CA SER A 671 -8.36 0.04 26.17
C SER A 671 -8.40 0.77 27.50
N ASP A 672 -7.93 2.02 27.51
CA ASP A 672 -8.06 2.98 28.60
C ASP A 672 -9.12 4.06 28.33
N LEU A 673 -9.82 3.96 27.19
CA LEU A 673 -10.85 4.90 26.78
C LEU A 673 -12.07 4.77 27.68
N THR A 674 -12.29 5.75 28.54
CA THR A 674 -13.54 5.81 29.31
C THR A 674 -14.69 6.25 28.40
N PHE A 675 -15.91 5.78 28.66
CA PHE A 675 -17.09 6.23 27.91
C PHE A 675 -17.33 7.74 28.10
N GLU A 676 -16.97 8.30 29.26
CA GLU A 676 -17.04 9.74 29.49
C GLU A 676 -16.04 10.51 28.61
N ALA A 677 -14.80 10.04 28.49
CA ALA A 677 -13.83 10.63 27.57
C ALA A 677 -14.29 10.52 26.12
N PHE A 678 -14.87 9.39 25.73
CA PHE A 678 -15.50 9.20 24.42
C PHE A 678 -16.62 10.23 24.18
N LEU A 679 -17.56 10.37 25.13
CA LEU A 679 -18.66 11.33 25.04
C LEU A 679 -18.22 12.79 25.06
N SER A 680 -17.08 13.09 25.67
CA SER A 680 -16.50 14.44 25.76
C SER A 680 -15.86 14.90 24.45
N LEU A 681 -15.62 14.00 23.50
CA LEU A 681 -15.18 14.38 22.16
C LEU A 681 -16.28 15.24 21.51
N SER A 682 -15.93 16.46 21.08
CA SER A 682 -16.87 17.41 20.48
C SER A 682 -17.70 16.77 19.36
N SER A 683 -17.09 15.87 18.61
CA SER A 683 -17.72 15.15 17.52
C SER A 683 -18.90 14.27 17.99
N VAL A 684 -18.86 13.70 19.20
CA VAL A 684 -19.89 12.78 19.72
C VAL A 684 -21.19 13.49 20.11
N SER A 685 -21.14 14.80 20.35
CA SER A 685 -22.34 15.62 20.60
C SER A 685 -23.33 15.59 19.43
N SER A 686 -22.83 15.39 18.20
CA SER A 686 -23.64 15.34 16.97
C SER A 686 -24.36 13.99 16.76
N LEU A 687 -23.99 12.95 17.50
CA LEU A 687 -24.58 11.62 17.33
C LEU A 687 -26.04 11.60 17.81
N LYS A 688 -26.93 11.16 16.93
CA LYS A 688 -28.37 10.99 17.16
C LYS A 688 -28.73 9.64 17.77
N LYS A 689 -27.84 8.64 17.66
CA LYS A 689 -28.08 7.30 18.21
C LYS A 689 -26.77 6.62 18.64
N ILE A 690 -26.74 6.12 19.87
CA ILE A 690 -25.63 5.34 20.43
C ILE A 690 -26.20 4.02 20.91
N TRP A 691 -25.74 2.91 20.37
CA TRP A 691 -26.00 1.59 20.93
C TRP A 691 -24.84 1.21 21.85
N LEU A 692 -25.13 1.10 23.14
CA LEU A 692 -24.17 0.72 24.18
C LEU A 692 -24.38 -0.75 24.55
N ASP A 693 -23.50 -1.64 24.11
CA ASP A 693 -23.51 -3.06 24.47
C ASP A 693 -22.72 -3.26 25.78
N LEU A 694 -23.44 -3.43 26.90
CA LEU A 694 -22.86 -3.52 28.23
C LEU A 694 -22.61 -4.98 28.64
N LYS A 695 -21.33 -5.35 28.74
CA LYS A 695 -20.90 -6.76 28.80
C LYS A 695 -20.98 -7.42 30.17
N ASN A 696 -20.98 -6.65 31.27
CA ASN A 696 -20.74 -7.19 32.61
C ASN A 696 -21.71 -6.71 33.69
N MET A 697 -22.91 -6.27 33.30
CA MET A 697 -23.97 -5.94 34.26
C MET A 697 -24.41 -7.20 35.04
N ASN A 698 -24.61 -7.06 36.34
CA ASN A 698 -25.14 -8.10 37.22
C ASN A 698 -25.77 -7.49 38.50
N ALA A 699 -26.29 -8.35 39.38
CA ALA A 699 -26.94 -7.94 40.62
C ALA A 699 -26.04 -7.17 41.61
N ASP A 700 -24.72 -7.34 41.55
CA ASP A 700 -23.79 -6.70 42.48
C ASP A 700 -23.44 -5.26 42.06
N ASN A 701 -23.52 -4.95 40.76
CA ASN A 701 -23.06 -3.66 40.22
C ASN A 701 -24.17 -2.79 39.59
N TYR A 702 -25.39 -3.31 39.39
CA TYR A 702 -26.43 -2.58 38.64
C TYR A 702 -26.80 -1.21 39.24
N GLN A 703 -26.79 -1.05 40.57
CA GLN A 703 -27.10 0.23 41.21
C GLN A 703 -26.04 1.29 40.89
N ALA A 704 -24.78 0.90 40.91
CA ALA A 704 -23.66 1.78 40.60
C ALA A 704 -23.64 2.15 39.11
N ILE A 705 -23.92 1.17 38.24
CA ILE A 705 -24.12 1.41 36.79
C ILE A 705 -25.25 2.41 36.55
N LEU A 706 -26.42 2.22 37.16
CA LEU A 706 -27.57 3.11 36.99
C LEU A 706 -27.26 4.54 37.48
N ALA A 707 -26.64 4.67 38.65
CA ALA A 707 -26.21 5.97 39.18
C ALA A 707 -25.23 6.67 38.23
N ARG A 708 -24.24 5.93 37.71
CA ARG A 708 -23.25 6.46 36.79
C ARG A 708 -23.85 6.86 35.44
N LEU A 709 -24.75 6.03 34.87
CA LEU A 709 -25.48 6.37 33.65
C LEU A 709 -26.32 7.64 33.83
N ASN A 710 -27.03 7.80 34.94
CA ASN A 710 -27.79 9.02 35.21
C ASN A 710 -26.88 10.25 35.33
N THR A 711 -25.70 10.11 35.93
CA THR A 711 -24.69 11.18 35.97
C THR A 711 -24.22 11.56 34.56
N LEU A 712 -23.99 10.57 33.70
CA LEU A 712 -23.59 10.82 32.31
C LEU A 712 -24.75 11.41 31.48
N ASP A 713 -26.00 11.02 31.76
CA ASP A 713 -27.18 11.60 31.13
C ASP A 713 -27.32 13.09 31.48
N ASP A 714 -27.13 13.46 32.75
CA ASP A 714 -27.16 14.86 33.19
C ASP A 714 -26.09 15.71 32.46
N ALA A 715 -24.95 15.11 32.13
CA ALA A 715 -23.84 15.78 31.43
C ALA A 715 -23.98 15.79 29.89
N PHE A 716 -24.52 14.74 29.29
CA PHE A 716 -24.45 14.50 27.84
C PHE A 716 -25.80 14.24 27.15
N THR A 717 -26.93 14.31 27.89
CA THR A 717 -28.30 14.08 27.40
C THR A 717 -28.39 12.78 26.59
N LEU A 718 -28.34 11.65 27.29
CA LEU A 718 -28.16 10.33 26.69
C LEU A 718 -29.48 9.57 26.52
N LYS A 719 -30.46 9.72 27.41
CA LYS A 719 -31.69 8.89 27.40
C LYS A 719 -32.46 8.94 26.09
N ASP A 720 -32.45 10.09 25.40
CA ASP A 720 -33.16 10.26 24.12
C ASP A 720 -32.48 9.59 22.92
N ARG A 721 -31.21 9.19 23.07
CA ARG A 721 -30.38 8.68 21.97
C ARG A 721 -29.61 7.40 22.27
N LEU A 722 -29.63 6.91 23.51
CA LEU A 722 -28.86 5.74 23.93
C LEU A 722 -29.75 4.50 24.04
N ILE A 723 -29.37 3.45 23.32
CA ILE A 723 -29.88 2.09 23.50
C ILE A 723 -28.96 1.39 24.49
N LEU A 724 -29.49 0.96 25.63
CA LEU A 724 -28.76 0.17 26.63
C LEU A 724 -29.05 -1.31 26.41
N GLU A 725 -28.08 -2.04 25.87
CA GLU A 725 -28.19 -3.47 25.64
C GLU A 725 -27.48 -4.28 26.74
N THR A 726 -28.08 -5.40 27.13
CA THR A 726 -27.48 -6.38 28.04
C THR A 726 -28.08 -7.77 27.84
N SER A 727 -27.34 -8.80 28.26
CA SER A 727 -27.81 -10.19 28.35
C SER A 727 -28.46 -10.56 29.70
N GLU A 728 -28.61 -9.58 30.60
CA GLU A 728 -29.16 -9.79 31.94
C GLU A 728 -30.67 -10.12 31.94
N THR A 729 -31.06 -11.09 32.76
CA THR A 729 -32.43 -11.64 32.84
C THR A 729 -33.15 -11.35 34.16
N SER A 730 -32.46 -10.74 35.11
CA SER A 730 -32.96 -10.39 36.44
C SER A 730 -33.98 -9.24 36.43
N ASP A 731 -34.94 -9.25 37.36
CA ASP A 731 -36.03 -8.27 37.43
C ASP A 731 -35.57 -6.84 37.77
N PHE A 732 -34.35 -6.66 38.28
CA PHE A 732 -33.79 -5.33 38.57
C PHE A 732 -33.63 -4.46 37.32
N MET A 733 -33.61 -5.05 36.11
CA MET A 733 -33.59 -4.30 34.86
C MET A 733 -34.76 -3.32 34.72
N SER A 734 -35.88 -3.61 35.39
CA SER A 734 -37.02 -2.69 35.45
C SER A 734 -36.68 -1.33 36.05
N ALA A 735 -35.65 -1.22 36.90
CA ALA A 735 -35.19 0.04 37.47
C ALA A 735 -34.59 0.98 36.40
N PHE A 736 -33.90 0.45 35.39
CA PHE A 736 -33.35 1.23 34.28
C PHE A 736 -34.46 1.82 33.42
N HIS A 737 -35.45 0.99 33.05
CA HIS A 737 -36.61 1.45 32.29
C HIS A 737 -37.42 2.50 33.07
N GLN A 738 -37.66 2.28 34.36
CA GLN A 738 -38.35 3.26 35.21
C GLN A 738 -37.58 4.58 35.35
N SER A 739 -36.26 4.55 35.21
CA SER A 739 -35.41 5.75 35.19
C SER A 739 -35.34 6.42 33.81
N GLY A 740 -36.08 5.91 32.81
CA GLY A 740 -36.20 6.49 31.47
C GLY A 740 -35.24 5.93 30.42
N TRP A 741 -34.47 4.88 30.71
CA TRP A 741 -33.54 4.30 29.74
C TRP A 741 -34.23 3.40 28.72
N HIS A 742 -33.83 3.51 27.45
CA HIS A 742 -34.25 2.58 26.40
C HIS A 742 -33.47 1.26 26.51
N THR A 743 -34.04 0.30 27.23
CA THR A 743 -33.41 -1.01 27.48
C THR A 743 -33.71 -2.03 26.38
N SER A 744 -32.69 -2.77 25.96
CA SER A 744 -32.78 -3.87 25.01
C SER A 744 -32.19 -5.15 25.59
N TYR A 745 -32.88 -6.28 25.41
CA TYR A 745 -32.37 -7.59 25.81
C TYR A 745 -31.70 -8.30 24.65
N TYR A 746 -30.43 -8.67 24.84
CA TYR A 746 -29.64 -9.47 23.91
C TYR A 746 -30.08 -10.94 23.97
N LEU A 747 -30.61 -11.46 22.87
CA LEU A 747 -30.96 -12.88 22.77
C LEU A 747 -29.70 -13.76 22.66
N PRO A 748 -29.61 -14.89 23.38
CA PRO A 748 -28.44 -15.76 23.36
C PRO A 748 -28.30 -16.50 22.01
N THR A 749 -27.59 -15.89 21.05
CA THR A 749 -27.44 -16.37 19.67
C THR A 749 -27.07 -17.84 19.55
N THR A 750 -26.00 -18.29 20.22
CA THR A 750 -25.44 -19.64 20.03
C THR A 750 -26.38 -20.76 20.47
N SER A 751 -27.05 -20.60 21.61
CA SER A 751 -27.97 -21.63 22.11
C SER A 751 -29.24 -21.68 21.25
N MET A 752 -29.74 -20.52 20.81
CA MET A 752 -30.98 -20.43 20.04
C MET A 752 -30.79 -20.82 18.56
N SER A 753 -29.64 -20.54 17.96
CA SER A 753 -29.34 -20.94 16.58
C SER A 753 -29.24 -22.47 16.43
N THR A 754 -28.66 -23.14 17.42
CA THR A 754 -28.62 -24.61 17.50
C THR A 754 -30.04 -25.18 17.50
N MET A 755 -30.93 -24.62 18.33
CA MET A 755 -32.33 -25.04 18.41
C MET A 755 -33.13 -24.82 17.12
N LEU A 756 -32.85 -23.72 16.40
CA LEU A 756 -33.45 -23.45 15.09
C LEU A 756 -33.04 -24.52 14.08
N THR A 757 -31.78 -24.95 14.13
CA THR A 757 -31.24 -26.00 13.25
C THR A 757 -31.89 -27.35 13.53
N ASP A 758 -32.12 -27.68 14.80
CA ASP A 758 -32.77 -28.93 15.22
C ASP A 758 -34.30 -28.93 14.97
N ASN A 759 -34.87 -27.81 14.54
CA ASN A 759 -36.30 -27.61 14.26
C ASN A 759 -37.23 -28.02 15.43
N ASN A 760 -36.79 -27.84 16.67
CA ASN A 760 -37.56 -28.20 17.87
C ASN A 760 -38.62 -27.14 18.21
N VAL A 761 -39.79 -27.26 17.59
CA VAL A 761 -40.89 -26.29 17.70
C VAL A 761 -41.38 -26.08 19.15
N GLU A 762 -41.47 -27.14 19.94
CA GLU A 762 -41.97 -27.06 21.32
C GLU A 762 -41.01 -26.26 22.21
N GLN A 763 -39.71 -26.51 22.05
CA GLN A 763 -38.69 -25.77 22.80
C GLN A 763 -38.64 -24.30 22.37
N MET A 764 -38.80 -24.00 21.08
CA MET A 764 -38.87 -22.61 20.58
C MET A 764 -40.06 -21.84 21.19
N LYS A 765 -41.24 -22.46 21.26
CA LYS A 765 -42.41 -21.84 21.89
C LYS A 765 -42.18 -21.54 23.37
N LYS A 766 -41.66 -22.51 24.14
CA LYS A 766 -41.37 -22.32 25.57
C LYS A 766 -40.37 -21.21 25.83
N ILE A 767 -39.31 -21.11 25.01
CA ILE A 767 -38.34 -20.03 25.13
C ILE A 767 -38.98 -18.68 24.77
N ALA A 768 -39.79 -18.62 23.71
CA ALA A 768 -40.49 -17.40 23.34
C ALA A 768 -41.43 -16.90 24.46
N GLU A 769 -42.19 -17.80 25.09
CA GLU A 769 -43.02 -17.49 26.26
C GLU A 769 -42.20 -16.99 27.44
N SER A 770 -41.04 -17.62 27.70
CA SER A 770 -40.12 -17.18 28.76
C SER A 770 -39.55 -15.79 28.51
N ILE A 771 -39.15 -15.49 27.26
CA ILE A 771 -38.61 -14.18 26.87
C ILE A 771 -39.72 -13.12 26.95
N ALA A 772 -40.93 -13.42 26.49
CA ALA A 772 -42.07 -12.49 26.60
C ALA A 772 -42.40 -12.18 28.07
N ALA A 773 -42.46 -13.20 28.93
CA ALA A 773 -42.67 -13.02 30.37
C ALA A 773 -41.53 -12.22 31.02
N GLN A 774 -40.28 -12.49 30.66
CA GLN A 774 -39.13 -11.71 31.11
C GLN A 774 -39.26 -10.25 30.70
N ARG A 775 -39.58 -9.97 29.43
CA ARG A 775 -39.78 -8.62 28.92
C ARG A 775 -40.81 -7.85 29.74
N ASP A 776 -41.91 -8.48 30.12
CA ASP A 776 -42.96 -7.84 30.92
C ASP A 776 -42.48 -7.55 32.35
N ARG A 777 -41.77 -8.49 32.99
CA ARG A 777 -41.19 -8.27 34.32
C ARG A 777 -40.14 -7.16 34.33
N GLN A 778 -39.24 -7.17 33.35
CA GLN A 778 -38.17 -6.19 33.21
C GLN A 778 -38.61 -4.87 32.55
N ARG A 779 -39.82 -4.82 31.99
CA ARG A 779 -40.36 -3.70 31.21
C ARG A 779 -39.43 -3.25 30.07
N LEU A 780 -38.86 -4.19 29.32
CA LEU A 780 -37.91 -3.85 28.26
C LEU A 780 -38.60 -3.11 27.10
N ALA A 781 -37.91 -2.12 26.55
CA ALA A 781 -38.37 -1.37 25.39
C ALA A 781 -38.09 -2.13 24.08
N ALA A 782 -37.02 -2.93 24.04
CA ALA A 782 -36.56 -3.62 22.84
C ALA A 782 -36.02 -5.02 23.09
N VAL A 783 -35.87 -5.76 22.00
CA VAL A 783 -35.13 -7.02 21.94
C VAL A 783 -34.08 -6.91 20.83
N SER A 784 -32.85 -7.29 21.14
CA SER A 784 -31.74 -7.30 20.19
C SER A 784 -31.31 -8.72 19.84
N PHE A 785 -30.94 -8.97 18.60
CA PHE A 785 -30.57 -10.32 18.16
C PHE A 785 -29.71 -10.37 16.90
N ASP A 786 -28.91 -11.43 16.78
CA ASP A 786 -28.23 -11.77 15.54
C ASP A 786 -29.26 -12.11 14.46
N LYS A 787 -29.05 -11.62 13.23
CA LYS A 787 -29.96 -11.85 12.10
C LYS A 787 -30.36 -13.32 11.90
N VAL A 788 -29.53 -14.29 12.30
CA VAL A 788 -29.88 -15.73 12.24
C VAL A 788 -31.11 -16.09 13.07
N LEU A 789 -31.41 -15.30 14.10
CA LEU A 789 -32.59 -15.48 14.96
C LEU A 789 -33.84 -14.78 14.42
N TYR A 790 -33.76 -14.02 13.33
CA TYR A 790 -34.92 -13.32 12.77
C TYR A 790 -36.13 -14.25 12.52
N PRO A 791 -35.98 -15.47 11.96
CA PRO A 791 -37.10 -16.40 11.83
C PRO A 791 -37.73 -16.82 13.16
N PHE A 792 -36.91 -16.98 14.22
CA PHE A 792 -37.41 -17.26 15.56
C PHE A 792 -38.23 -16.09 16.10
N VAL A 793 -37.67 -14.88 15.98
CA VAL A 793 -38.29 -13.65 16.48
C VAL A 793 -39.65 -13.45 15.81
N LYS A 794 -39.71 -13.47 14.48
CA LYS A 794 -40.97 -13.25 13.75
C LYS A 794 -42.02 -14.33 14.00
N LYS A 795 -41.62 -15.59 14.06
CA LYS A 795 -42.58 -16.70 14.10
C LYS A 795 -43.07 -17.03 15.50
N TYR A 796 -42.22 -16.93 16.52
CA TYR A 796 -42.54 -17.43 17.86
C TYR A 796 -42.60 -16.33 18.92
N LEU A 797 -41.71 -15.33 18.86
CA LEU A 797 -41.61 -14.30 19.90
C LEU A 797 -42.53 -13.10 19.62
N GLU A 798 -42.50 -12.56 18.40
CA GLU A 798 -43.27 -11.39 17.99
C GLU A 798 -44.77 -11.48 18.32
N PRO A 799 -45.46 -12.61 18.08
CA PRO A 799 -46.89 -12.74 18.42
C PRO A 799 -47.20 -12.59 19.92
N LEU A 800 -46.20 -12.77 20.79
CA LEU A 800 -46.32 -12.67 22.24
C LEU A 800 -45.94 -11.28 22.76
N LEU A 801 -45.33 -10.43 21.92
CA LEU A 801 -44.84 -9.11 22.31
C LEU A 801 -45.80 -8.02 21.83
N PRO A 802 -46.23 -7.09 22.71
CA PRO A 802 -46.90 -5.86 22.29
C PRO A 802 -46.17 -5.13 21.18
N VAL A 803 -46.94 -4.47 20.31
CA VAL A 803 -46.47 -3.75 19.12
C VAL A 803 -45.45 -2.65 19.45
N THR A 804 -45.49 -2.12 20.67
CA THR A 804 -44.55 -1.11 21.17
C THR A 804 -43.13 -1.63 21.39
N THR A 805 -42.91 -2.95 21.51
CA THR A 805 -41.55 -3.50 21.60
C THR A 805 -40.90 -3.45 20.23
N VAL A 806 -39.79 -2.72 20.14
CA VAL A 806 -39.00 -2.63 18.90
C VAL A 806 -37.87 -3.65 18.91
N TYR A 807 -37.23 -3.80 17.75
CA TYR A 807 -36.13 -4.72 17.54
C TYR A 807 -34.89 -4.00 17.07
N HIS A 808 -33.76 -4.56 17.46
CA HIS A 808 -32.46 -4.18 16.92
C HIS A 808 -31.72 -5.45 16.51
N THR A 809 -30.93 -5.39 15.44
CA THR A 809 -30.25 -6.58 14.93
C THR A 809 -28.87 -6.25 14.39
N TRP A 810 -28.05 -7.26 14.15
CA TRP A 810 -26.79 -7.13 13.45
C TRP A 810 -26.64 -8.23 12.40
N ASP A 811 -25.99 -7.90 11.30
CA ASP A 811 -25.64 -8.84 10.24
C ASP A 811 -24.18 -8.66 9.83
N LEU A 812 -23.32 -9.52 10.39
CA LEU A 812 -21.89 -9.49 10.11
C LEU A 812 -21.53 -10.08 8.73
N THR A 813 -22.52 -10.59 7.98
CA THR A 813 -22.31 -11.15 6.64
C THR A 813 -22.50 -10.13 5.51
N ILE A 814 -23.14 -8.99 5.80
CA ILE A 814 -23.32 -7.88 4.84
C ILE A 814 -22.43 -6.74 5.27
N LYS A 815 -21.36 -6.46 4.53
CA LYS A 815 -20.36 -5.45 4.91
C LYS A 815 -20.61 -4.17 4.15
N LEU A 816 -20.46 -3.01 4.79
CA LEU A 816 -20.64 -1.70 4.14
C LEU A 816 -19.71 -1.49 2.93
N TYR A 817 -18.61 -2.23 2.88
CA TYR A 817 -17.59 -2.19 1.83
C TYR A 817 -17.71 -3.33 0.80
N ASP A 818 -18.81 -4.09 0.80
CA ASP A 818 -19.08 -5.08 -0.24
C ASP A 818 -19.46 -4.39 -1.57
N LYS A 819 -18.89 -4.84 -2.68
CA LYS A 819 -19.23 -4.32 -4.02
C LYS A 819 -20.72 -4.50 -4.38
N ASP A 820 -21.33 -5.58 -3.90
CA ASP A 820 -22.73 -5.96 -4.08
C ASP A 820 -23.61 -5.65 -2.85
N PHE A 821 -23.17 -4.72 -2.00
CA PHE A 821 -23.82 -4.38 -0.73
C PHE A 821 -25.33 -4.15 -0.83
N LYS A 822 -25.79 -3.35 -1.80
CA LYS A 822 -27.22 -2.99 -1.94
C LYS A 822 -28.09 -4.21 -2.24
N ASP A 823 -27.60 -5.12 -3.08
CA ASP A 823 -28.34 -6.33 -3.43
C ASP A 823 -28.45 -7.27 -2.23
N LYS A 824 -27.35 -7.42 -1.47
CA LYS A 824 -27.35 -8.17 -0.21
C LYS A 824 -28.31 -7.59 0.81
N LEU A 825 -28.29 -6.26 1.00
CA LEU A 825 -29.14 -5.57 1.96
C LEU A 825 -30.63 -5.69 1.60
N ASN A 826 -30.99 -5.49 0.34
CA ASN A 826 -32.36 -5.63 -0.14
C ASN A 826 -32.88 -7.08 -0.05
N ALA A 827 -31.99 -8.07 -0.18
CA ALA A 827 -32.34 -9.48 -0.02
C ALA A 827 -32.53 -9.90 1.45
N ALA A 828 -32.11 -9.06 2.41
CA ALA A 828 -32.22 -9.38 3.83
C ALA A 828 -33.66 -9.19 4.31
N MET A 829 -34.32 -10.30 4.70
CA MET A 829 -35.74 -10.30 5.12
C MET A 829 -36.06 -9.36 6.29
N TYR A 830 -35.07 -8.99 7.08
CA TYR A 830 -35.20 -8.10 8.23
C TYR A 830 -35.11 -6.61 7.83
N TYR A 831 -34.60 -6.30 6.64
CA TYR A 831 -34.34 -4.92 6.22
C TYR A 831 -35.63 -4.14 5.95
N GLU A 832 -36.72 -4.78 5.53
CA GLU A 832 -38.01 -4.11 5.34
C GLU A 832 -38.91 -4.15 6.61
N ASP A 833 -38.42 -4.75 7.70
CA ASP A 833 -39.21 -4.85 8.94
C ASP A 833 -39.24 -3.53 9.70
N GLU A 834 -40.41 -2.89 9.76
CA GLU A 834 -40.62 -1.63 10.46
C GLU A 834 -40.39 -1.71 11.98
N ARG A 835 -40.52 -2.90 12.60
CA ARG A 835 -40.18 -3.08 14.03
C ARG A 835 -38.68 -3.09 14.25
N ILE A 836 -37.87 -3.35 13.23
CA ILE A 836 -36.41 -3.26 13.29
C ILE A 836 -35.98 -1.80 13.12
N LYS A 837 -35.62 -1.18 14.25
CA LYS A 837 -35.26 0.23 14.33
C LYS A 837 -33.76 0.47 14.18
N THR A 838 -32.94 -0.56 14.35
CA THR A 838 -31.48 -0.47 14.22
C THR A 838 -30.89 -1.77 13.67
N ILE A 839 -29.96 -1.66 12.73
CA ILE A 839 -29.24 -2.74 12.07
C ILE A 839 -27.74 -2.39 12.15
N LEU A 840 -26.94 -3.23 12.79
CA LEU A 840 -25.50 -3.06 12.85
C LEU A 840 -24.84 -3.82 11.70
N LEU A 841 -23.99 -3.13 10.96
CA LEU A 841 -23.22 -3.69 9.85
C LEU A 841 -21.72 -3.44 10.04
N PRO A 842 -20.84 -4.38 9.61
CA PRO A 842 -19.41 -4.16 9.60
C PRO A 842 -19.00 -2.93 8.78
N TYR A 843 -18.16 -2.09 9.39
CA TYR A 843 -17.50 -0.93 8.80
C TYR A 843 -15.99 -1.20 8.72
N HIS A 844 -15.37 -0.93 7.57
CA HIS A 844 -13.94 -1.06 7.36
C HIS A 844 -13.19 0.15 7.94
N SER A 845 -12.27 -0.10 8.87
CA SER A 845 -11.37 0.89 9.46
C SER A 845 -10.10 0.19 9.92
N HIS A 846 -8.94 0.84 9.73
CA HIS A 846 -7.66 0.38 10.27
C HIS A 846 -7.63 0.40 11.80
N PHE A 847 -8.48 1.20 12.45
CA PHE A 847 -8.51 1.41 13.90
C PHE A 847 -9.52 0.51 14.61
N THR A 848 -9.91 -0.62 14.03
CA THR A 848 -10.85 -1.54 14.66
C THR A 848 -10.21 -2.19 15.90
N LEU A 849 -10.94 -2.21 17.03
CA LEU A 849 -10.58 -2.89 18.28
C LEU A 849 -11.34 -4.23 18.40
#